data_AF-A0A2N2PYF4-F1
#
_entry.id   AF-A0A2N2PYF4-F1
#
_cell.length_a   1.000
_cell.length_b   1.000
_cell.length_c   1.000
_cell.angle_alpha   90.00
_cell.angle_beta   90.00
_cell.angle_gamma   90.00
#
_symmetry.space_group_name_H-M   'P 1'
#
loop_
_entity.id
_entity.type
_entity.pdbx_description
1 polymer ?
#
loop_
_entity_poly.entity_id
_entity_poly.type
_entity_poly.pdbx_seq_one_letter_code
_entity_poly.pdbx_strand_id
1 'polypeptide(L)'
;MIKHNRNPRRRSSINLVPTLTVLFLGLSLFVLSSCGGGIDSSPSTQITFGCFSHEREAYRALADEFHQIHPDIEVQLRDIDGLFESASSTDVVGMLRELATADTFTWFNTNIAEGAHLGLLYDLQSSLARQADAEADWPPALLDAFRWKGGLYALPVGVDLPVMYYNKDLFERAGVPYPQTGWTWDDLLSQAARLSVREGNESAQYGYVDLSGSAPLAFVYQHGGALGQGETAGDLPLPTLNDPRTVEALTWYVALALEHGVMPNPAQVDATAARALVIDGRVAMWSDLVGHSMEWQQQTSAAIGVAPLPRDAVEASPLLVRGYTVSAGTRYPEASWRWVEYLSRHPEVMIPKGEWFPARKSVFGEAGYQEVVGEESAEAVRYALTHSALPVDQAAALFIDDMSAVFAGEATVADFLTEAQQRALAQYAAVAAATPVPVVVATPVLKRPSRRTTITFGLPSAAKEKAAGYQALAQAFMDLHPDITVQVKTEGDRQGFTHGKMMAEKYDVFLWSEGESAAVLDLTPFVEMSGFPLDDFSPAALAPLTQEGKLWGAPLTLDVVVVVFYNKALFDEAGVPYPQDGWTWDDFLVKARSLTRGEGEKKQYGFLSWFWPIGDVLLYLAGQGLTPVDVATSPPVFSLNTEAMKTALRWWVALDTEWEVMPPLGDMLSWNTGNILPSGRVAMWTDLISTRNYREFYSEDVEIGIVPLPRGTRSVARMAGQVIYISANTKHPRECWQWVRYLSDHLPPAPLAPARISQLHSAAFRQHVGEDIAAAYLGALGADINLDEHQEFYQAIPYLETALRAIASGADVDQALEEAQRQAEAGEPPE
;
A
#
# COMPACT_ATOMS: atom_id res chain seq x y z
N MET A 1 -43.46 51.24 38.37
CA MET A 1 -44.58 50.72 39.19
C MET A 1 -45.71 50.25 38.28
N ILE A 2 -46.48 49.24 38.72
CA ILE A 2 -47.90 48.95 38.40
C ILE A 2 -48.36 48.98 36.91
N LYS A 3 -48.41 47.76 36.33
CA LYS A 3 -49.52 47.11 35.57
C LYS A 3 -50.71 47.91 34.97
N HIS A 4 -51.14 47.41 33.79
CA HIS A 4 -52.52 47.33 33.23
C HIS A 4 -53.12 48.60 32.56
N ASN A 5 -54.03 48.53 31.55
CA ASN A 5 -54.68 47.38 30.87
C ASN A 5 -55.21 47.71 29.45
N ARG A 6 -55.31 46.67 28.59
CA ARG A 6 -56.31 46.38 27.50
C ARG A 6 -56.71 47.49 26.47
N ASN A 7 -56.47 47.30 25.15
CA ASN A 7 -57.32 46.60 24.11
C ASN A 7 -58.50 47.47 23.56
N PRO A 8 -59.26 47.17 22.46
CA PRO A 8 -59.23 46.00 21.55
C PRO A 8 -59.55 46.16 20.02
N ARG A 9 -59.13 45.14 19.22
CA ARG A 9 -59.83 44.44 18.09
C ARG A 9 -60.41 45.19 16.86
N ARG A 10 -60.11 44.63 15.67
CA ARG A 10 -60.99 43.80 14.77
C ARG A 10 -60.09 42.98 13.81
N ARG A 11 -60.15 41.63 13.72
CA ARG A 11 -61.13 40.70 13.04
C ARG A 11 -60.95 40.62 11.50
N SER A 12 -61.11 39.50 10.77
CA SER A 12 -61.15 38.00 10.99
C SER A 12 -61.70 37.37 9.66
N SER A 13 -61.36 36.21 9.09
CA SER A 13 -60.65 34.95 9.45
C SER A 13 -59.97 34.38 8.15
N ILE A 14 -59.06 33.39 8.06
CA ILE A 14 -58.65 32.19 8.84
C ILE A 14 -59.46 30.88 8.54
N ASN A 15 -58.83 29.92 7.84
CA ASN A 15 -58.85 28.44 8.02
C ASN A 15 -57.78 27.79 7.09
N LEU A 16 -56.73 27.05 7.53
CA LEU A 16 -56.58 25.79 8.34
C LEU A 16 -56.74 24.50 7.48
N VAL A 17 -56.07 23.36 7.72
CA VAL A 17 -55.37 22.74 8.89
C VAL A 17 -54.30 21.71 8.39
N PRO A 18 -53.44 21.06 9.21
CA PRO A 18 -52.50 21.52 10.24
C PRO A 18 -51.04 20.99 10.07
N THR A 19 -50.11 21.48 10.90
CA THR A 19 -48.90 20.75 11.36
C THR A 19 -48.89 20.79 12.89
N LEU A 20 -48.26 19.83 13.60
CA LEU A 20 -48.20 19.85 15.07
C LEU A 20 -46.81 19.55 15.64
N THR A 21 -46.35 20.43 16.52
CA THR A 21 -45.16 20.29 17.38
C THR A 21 -45.61 20.19 18.83
N VAL A 22 -44.90 19.44 19.68
CA VAL A 22 -45.18 19.30 21.13
C VAL A 22 -43.99 19.77 21.97
N LEU A 23 -44.26 20.17 23.21
CA LEU A 23 -43.44 21.11 23.99
C LEU A 23 -42.46 20.45 24.98
N PHE A 24 -41.36 21.17 25.27
CA PHE A 24 -40.52 20.95 26.46
C PHE A 24 -41.25 21.36 27.75
N LEU A 25 -41.13 20.54 28.81
CA LEU A 25 -40.79 20.99 30.16
C LEU A 25 -40.20 19.79 30.95
N GLY A 26 -39.16 20.02 31.75
CA GLY A 26 -38.31 18.94 32.30
C GLY A 26 -38.46 18.67 33.80
N LEU A 27 -37.69 17.70 34.29
CA LEU A 27 -37.51 17.42 35.72
C LEU A 27 -36.13 16.79 36.00
N SER A 28 -35.61 17.02 37.21
CA SER A 28 -34.52 16.29 37.87
C SER A 28 -33.12 16.31 37.23
N LEU A 29 -32.23 17.13 37.81
CA LEU A 29 -30.79 16.82 37.79
C LEU A 29 -30.56 15.50 38.54
N PHE A 30 -29.91 14.53 37.90
CA PHE A 30 -29.08 13.55 38.59
C PHE A 30 -27.62 13.88 38.30
N VAL A 31 -26.90 14.34 39.33
CA VAL A 31 -25.44 14.48 39.25
C VAL A 31 -24.82 13.10 39.43
N LEU A 32 -24.85 12.31 38.36
CA LEU A 32 -23.90 11.21 38.20
C LEU A 32 -22.55 11.85 37.87
N SER A 33 -21.57 11.66 38.76
CA SER A 33 -20.18 11.97 38.46
C SER A 33 -19.72 11.06 37.32
N SER A 34 -19.77 11.56 36.09
CA SER A 34 -19.04 10.95 34.98
C SER A 34 -17.58 10.93 35.39
N CYS A 35 -17.04 9.73 35.64
CA CYS A 35 -15.63 9.57 35.91
C CYS A 35 -14.89 9.92 34.62
N GLY A 36 -14.21 11.07 34.61
CA GLY A 36 -13.40 11.54 33.50
C GLY A 36 -12.16 10.67 33.28
N GLY A 37 -12.37 9.44 32.83
CA GLY A 37 -11.38 8.69 32.08
C GLY A 37 -11.40 9.20 30.65
N GLY A 38 -10.59 10.23 30.38
CA GLY A 38 -10.13 10.45 29.02
C GLY A 38 -9.45 9.16 28.54
N ILE A 39 -9.70 8.77 27.30
CA ILE A 39 -9.01 7.63 26.71
C ILE A 39 -7.62 8.14 26.33
N ASP A 40 -6.66 8.02 27.26
CA ASP A 40 -5.24 8.20 26.97
C ASP A 40 -4.77 7.03 26.08
N SER A 41 -5.10 7.09 24.79
CA SER A 41 -4.48 6.27 23.75
C SER A 41 -3.01 6.65 23.65
N SER A 42 -2.14 5.88 24.30
CA SER A 42 -0.71 5.97 24.04
C SER A 42 -0.47 5.49 22.59
N PRO A 43 0.20 6.29 21.74
CA PRO A 43 0.43 5.94 20.35
C PRO A 43 1.33 4.70 20.25
N SER A 44 1.01 3.81 19.29
CA SER A 44 1.77 2.60 18.98
C SER A 44 2.82 2.80 17.88
N THR A 45 2.95 4.02 17.34
CA THR A 45 3.94 4.40 16.35
C THR A 45 4.22 5.89 16.50
N GLN A 46 5.49 6.28 16.43
CA GLN A 46 5.90 7.68 16.47
C GLN A 46 6.82 7.92 15.27
N ILE A 47 6.46 8.87 14.41
CA ILE A 47 7.21 9.23 13.20
C ILE A 47 7.66 10.69 13.29
N THR A 48 8.74 11.04 12.59
CA THR A 48 9.21 12.41 12.47
C THR A 48 8.81 13.07 11.16
N PHE A 49 8.47 14.35 11.21
CA PHE A 49 8.21 15.18 10.05
C PHE A 49 9.10 16.42 10.05
N GLY A 50 9.96 16.56 9.03
CA GLY A 50 10.83 17.73 8.85
C GLY A 50 10.10 18.91 8.19
N CYS A 51 9.99 20.04 8.91
CA CYS A 51 9.34 21.27 8.44
C CYS A 51 10.08 22.54 8.90
N PHE A 52 9.97 23.63 8.14
CA PHE A 52 10.58 24.91 8.50
C PHE A 52 9.96 25.49 9.79
N SER A 53 10.68 26.31 10.57
CA SER A 53 10.14 26.85 11.83
C SER A 53 8.91 27.73 11.66
N HIS A 54 8.83 28.46 10.55
CA HIS A 54 7.70 29.35 10.27
C HIS A 54 6.40 28.57 9.97
N GLU A 55 6.48 27.31 9.54
CA GLU A 55 5.33 26.44 9.25
C GLU A 55 4.92 25.59 10.47
N ARG A 56 5.78 25.48 11.48
CA ARG A 56 5.68 24.50 12.58
C ARG A 56 4.40 24.59 13.40
N GLU A 57 3.80 25.79 13.53
CA GLU A 57 2.53 25.96 14.25
C GLU A 57 1.35 25.41 13.45
N ALA A 58 1.34 25.61 12.13
CA ALA A 58 0.30 25.10 11.24
C ALA A 58 0.41 23.57 11.06
N TYR A 59 1.63 23.04 10.87
CA TYR A 59 1.85 21.58 10.88
C TYR A 59 1.55 20.93 12.24
N ARG A 60 1.60 21.67 13.36
CA ARG A 60 1.18 21.13 14.66
C ARG A 60 -0.33 20.94 14.71
N ALA A 61 -1.12 21.89 14.22
CA ALA A 61 -2.57 21.73 14.13
C ALA A 61 -2.95 20.51 13.29
N LEU A 62 -2.28 20.29 12.14
CA LEU A 62 -2.46 19.10 11.33
C LEU A 62 -2.00 17.80 12.01
N ALA A 63 -0.90 17.82 12.78
CA ALA A 63 -0.45 16.67 13.54
C ALA A 63 -1.43 16.30 14.69
N ASP A 64 -1.97 17.31 15.38
CA ASP A 64 -2.96 17.15 16.45
C ASP A 64 -4.31 16.64 15.88
N GLU A 65 -4.71 17.06 14.67
CA GLU A 65 -5.89 16.52 13.97
C GLU A 65 -5.65 15.09 13.46
N PHE A 66 -4.52 14.85 12.78
CA PHE A 66 -4.14 13.53 12.29
C PHE A 66 -4.08 12.50 13.40
N HIS A 67 -3.58 12.85 14.60
CA HIS A 67 -3.58 11.95 15.76
C HIS A 67 -4.99 11.61 16.28
N GLN A 68 -5.99 12.49 16.08
CA GLN A 68 -7.39 12.18 16.43
C GLN A 68 -8.02 11.18 15.44
N ILE A 69 -7.57 11.20 14.18
CA ILE A 69 -8.01 10.27 13.11
C ILE A 69 -7.23 8.93 13.20
N HIS A 70 -5.94 9.01 13.53
CA HIS A 70 -4.98 7.92 13.62
C HIS A 70 -4.33 7.90 15.02
N PRO A 71 -5.06 7.51 16.08
CA PRO A 71 -4.52 7.44 17.45
C PRO A 71 -3.44 6.37 17.63
N ASP A 72 -3.22 5.52 16.62
CA ASP A 72 -2.09 4.60 16.51
C ASP A 72 -0.75 5.30 16.16
N ILE A 73 -0.78 6.54 15.64
CA ILE A 73 0.38 7.29 15.13
C ILE A 73 0.50 8.66 15.82
N GLU A 74 1.70 9.03 16.25
CA GLU A 74 2.06 10.38 16.71
C GLU A 74 3.14 10.98 15.79
N VAL A 75 2.96 12.24 15.39
CA VAL A 75 3.90 12.96 14.51
C VAL A 75 4.73 13.96 15.31
N GLN A 76 6.04 13.77 15.31
CA GLN A 76 7.02 14.62 15.97
C GLN A 76 7.66 15.58 14.96
N LEU A 77 7.31 16.87 15.06
CA LEU A 77 7.83 17.91 14.16
C LEU A 77 9.31 18.20 14.45
N ARG A 78 10.15 18.06 13.41
CA ARG A 78 11.58 18.35 13.44
C ARG A 78 11.88 19.65 12.69
N ASP A 79 12.76 20.44 13.29
CA ASP A 79 13.35 21.64 12.69
C ASP A 79 14.31 21.30 11.54
N ILE A 80 14.22 22.05 10.45
CA ILE A 80 15.10 21.90 9.27
C ILE A 80 15.84 23.20 8.91
N ASP A 81 15.57 24.33 9.57
CA ASP A 81 16.09 25.64 9.14
C ASP A 81 17.63 25.67 9.13
N GLY A 82 18.25 25.16 10.20
CA GLY A 82 19.71 25.11 10.36
C GLY A 82 20.46 24.23 9.34
N LEU A 83 19.74 23.43 8.54
CA LEU A 83 20.33 22.70 7.41
C LEU A 83 20.68 23.64 6.25
N PHE A 84 19.85 24.67 6.04
CA PHE A 84 20.04 25.69 5.01
C PHE A 84 20.96 26.83 5.46
N GLU A 85 21.18 27.00 6.77
CA GLU A 85 22.18 27.95 7.31
C GLU A 85 23.63 27.45 7.20
N SER A 86 23.86 26.15 7.01
CA SER A 86 25.17 25.52 7.16
C SER A 86 25.69 24.74 5.95
N ALA A 87 24.82 24.36 5.01
CA ALA A 87 25.21 23.87 3.69
C ALA A 87 25.70 25.02 2.78
N SER A 88 26.57 24.72 1.81
CA SER A 88 26.63 25.55 0.60
C SER A 88 25.39 25.27 -0.24
N SER A 89 24.87 26.28 -0.94
CA SER A 89 23.72 26.16 -1.86
C SER A 89 23.88 25.09 -2.96
N THR A 90 25.10 24.60 -3.16
CA THR A 90 25.48 23.58 -4.13
C THR A 90 25.39 22.13 -3.63
N ASP A 91 25.44 21.83 -2.32
CA ASP A 91 25.37 20.45 -1.79
C ASP A 91 23.93 20.04 -1.44
N VAL A 92 23.06 20.09 -2.44
CA VAL A 92 21.64 19.72 -2.32
C VAL A 92 21.46 18.23 -1.99
N VAL A 93 22.37 17.37 -2.46
CA VAL A 93 22.37 15.93 -2.11
C VAL A 93 22.77 15.72 -0.63
N GLY A 94 23.67 16.53 -0.09
CA GLY A 94 23.98 16.59 1.34
C GLY A 94 22.78 17.02 2.19
N MET A 95 22.09 18.10 1.79
CA MET A 95 20.87 18.56 2.45
C MET A 95 19.76 17.49 2.42
N LEU A 96 19.53 16.86 1.27
CA LEU A 96 18.54 15.79 1.11
C LEU A 96 18.86 14.55 1.97
N ARG A 97 20.15 14.20 2.13
CA ARG A 97 20.59 13.11 3.01
C ARG A 97 20.32 13.41 4.48
N GLU A 98 20.51 14.64 4.93
CA GLU A 98 20.22 15.02 6.32
C GLU A 98 18.71 15.15 6.57
N LEU A 99 17.93 15.66 5.62
CA LEU A 99 16.45 15.64 5.68
C LEU A 99 15.90 14.22 5.75
N ALA A 100 16.47 13.29 5.00
CA ALA A 100 16.11 11.87 5.05
C ALA A 100 16.40 11.20 6.41
N THR A 101 17.06 11.88 7.37
CA THR A 101 17.13 11.40 8.77
C THR A 101 15.85 11.67 9.57
N ALA A 102 14.82 12.28 8.99
CA ALA A 102 13.43 12.23 9.45
C ALA A 102 12.63 11.17 8.67
N ASP A 103 11.59 10.59 9.28
CA ASP A 103 10.75 9.56 8.63
C ASP A 103 10.01 10.13 7.39
N THR A 104 9.60 11.39 7.50
CA THR A 104 8.94 12.17 6.47
C THR A 104 9.46 13.61 6.47
N PHE A 105 9.42 14.31 5.34
CA PHE A 105 9.88 15.70 5.23
C PHE A 105 9.31 16.37 3.97
N THR A 106 9.32 17.70 3.92
CA THR A 106 8.96 18.46 2.72
C THR A 106 10.19 18.71 1.84
N TRP A 107 10.04 18.57 0.53
CA TRP A 107 11.10 18.77 -0.47
C TRP A 107 10.56 19.38 -1.76
N PHE A 108 11.44 19.63 -2.74
CA PHE A 108 11.10 20.18 -4.06
C PHE A 108 11.43 19.17 -5.17
N ASN A 109 11.09 19.46 -6.43
CA ASN A 109 11.46 18.66 -7.60
C ASN A 109 12.98 18.70 -7.95
N THR A 110 13.84 19.05 -7.00
CA THR A 110 15.29 19.02 -7.10
C THR A 110 15.86 17.66 -6.69
N ASN A 111 16.89 17.18 -7.39
CA ASN A 111 17.69 15.99 -7.05
C ASN A 111 16.92 14.68 -6.76
N ILE A 112 15.73 14.50 -7.34
CA ILE A 112 14.91 13.29 -7.12
C ILE A 112 15.62 12.03 -7.64
N ALA A 113 16.26 12.11 -8.80
CA ALA A 113 17.00 11.00 -9.40
C ALA A 113 18.20 10.57 -8.53
N GLU A 114 19.00 11.52 -8.01
CA GLU A 114 20.13 11.23 -7.11
C GLU A 114 19.65 10.73 -5.75
N GLY A 115 18.58 11.32 -5.20
CA GLY A 115 17.99 10.89 -3.94
C GLY A 115 17.47 9.45 -3.99
N ALA A 116 16.79 9.09 -5.09
CA ALA A 116 16.35 7.73 -5.35
C ALA A 116 17.54 6.78 -5.59
N HIS A 117 18.52 7.17 -6.42
CA HIS A 117 19.72 6.39 -6.71
C HIS A 117 20.52 6.04 -5.44
N LEU A 118 20.68 7.01 -4.53
CA LEU A 118 21.42 6.86 -3.27
C LEU A 118 20.63 6.15 -2.17
N GLY A 119 19.36 5.78 -2.41
CA GLY A 119 18.51 5.13 -1.40
C GLY A 119 18.13 6.07 -0.25
N LEU A 120 17.90 7.35 -0.53
CA LEU A 120 17.41 8.33 0.44
C LEU A 120 15.87 8.37 0.47
N LEU A 121 15.23 8.18 -0.69
CA LEU A 121 13.79 8.39 -0.90
C LEU A 121 13.05 7.06 -1.05
N TYR A 122 11.91 6.90 -0.37
CA TYR A 122 11.04 5.73 -0.47
C TYR A 122 10.12 5.84 -1.70
N ASP A 123 9.88 4.74 -2.42
CA ASP A 123 8.98 4.72 -3.58
C ASP A 123 7.50 4.61 -3.17
N LEU A 124 6.77 5.70 -3.36
CA LEU A 124 5.36 5.86 -3.05
C LEU A 124 4.44 5.29 -4.13
N GLN A 125 4.94 4.92 -5.32
CA GLN A 125 4.11 4.46 -6.45
C GLN A 125 3.24 3.25 -6.06
N SER A 126 3.83 2.30 -5.35
CA SER A 126 3.13 1.12 -4.83
C SER A 126 2.02 1.47 -3.82
N SER A 127 2.19 2.56 -3.07
CA SER A 127 1.23 3.01 -2.07
C SER A 127 0.11 3.85 -2.68
N LEU A 128 0.42 4.69 -3.66
CA LEU A 128 -0.56 5.46 -4.43
C LEU A 128 -1.46 4.54 -5.26
N ALA A 129 -0.89 3.50 -5.88
CA ALA A 129 -1.63 2.51 -6.68
C ALA A 129 -2.64 1.66 -5.89
N ARG A 130 -2.65 1.72 -4.55
CA ARG A 130 -3.72 1.14 -3.71
C ARG A 130 -5.02 1.94 -3.75
N GLN A 131 -4.99 3.19 -4.18
CA GLN A 131 -6.17 4.04 -4.33
C GLN A 131 -6.61 4.08 -5.80
N ALA A 132 -7.88 3.72 -6.06
CA ALA A 132 -8.45 3.79 -7.41
C ALA A 132 -8.44 5.23 -7.95
N ASP A 133 -8.07 5.39 -9.22
CA ASP A 133 -8.01 6.64 -9.98
C ASP A 133 -7.19 7.80 -9.35
N ALA A 134 -6.38 7.54 -8.31
CA ALA A 134 -5.78 8.60 -7.50
C ALA A 134 -4.82 9.52 -8.29
N GLU A 135 -4.04 9.00 -9.24
CA GLU A 135 -3.18 9.83 -10.09
C GLU A 135 -3.96 10.85 -10.93
N ALA A 136 -5.23 10.58 -11.25
CA ALA A 136 -6.07 11.51 -12.02
C ALA A 136 -6.39 12.81 -11.25
N ASP A 137 -6.15 12.87 -9.94
CA ASP A 137 -6.31 14.08 -9.13
C ASP A 137 -5.21 15.12 -9.41
N TRP A 138 -4.04 14.74 -9.92
CA TRP A 138 -2.95 15.66 -10.27
C TRP A 138 -2.90 15.96 -11.78
N PRO A 139 -2.45 17.16 -12.21
CA PRO A 139 -1.91 17.34 -13.55
C PRO A 139 -0.67 16.43 -13.71
N PRO A 140 -0.52 15.66 -14.82
CA PRO A 140 0.57 14.68 -14.96
C PRO A 140 1.96 15.27 -14.67
N ALA A 141 2.25 16.45 -15.22
CA ALA A 141 3.52 17.15 -15.01
C ALA A 141 3.89 17.40 -13.54
N LEU A 142 2.92 17.48 -12.61
CA LEU A 142 3.23 17.65 -11.19
C LEU A 142 3.63 16.33 -10.51
N LEU A 143 3.10 15.19 -10.97
CA LEU A 143 3.57 13.86 -10.54
C LEU A 143 4.89 13.51 -11.21
N ASP A 144 5.01 13.76 -12.52
CA ASP A 144 6.20 13.46 -13.32
C ASP A 144 7.44 14.21 -12.79
N ALA A 145 7.26 15.39 -12.18
CA ALA A 145 8.30 16.13 -11.47
C ALA A 145 8.95 15.38 -10.28
N PHE A 146 8.33 14.29 -9.80
CA PHE A 146 8.85 13.41 -8.75
C PHE A 146 8.99 11.95 -9.18
N ARG A 147 8.87 11.66 -10.48
CA ARG A 147 9.10 10.33 -11.05
C ARG A 147 10.57 10.12 -11.42
N TRP A 148 11.05 8.89 -11.24
CA TRP A 148 12.29 8.42 -11.86
C TRP A 148 12.23 6.90 -12.02
N LYS A 149 12.57 6.37 -13.21
CA LYS A 149 12.53 4.92 -13.51
C LYS A 149 11.20 4.23 -13.17
N GLY A 150 10.10 4.96 -13.19
CA GLY A 150 8.74 4.48 -12.88
C GLY A 150 8.34 4.52 -11.39
N GLY A 151 9.28 4.74 -10.48
CA GLY A 151 8.97 5.06 -9.07
C GLY A 151 8.48 6.50 -8.91
N LEU A 152 7.81 6.79 -7.79
CA LEU A 152 7.32 8.13 -7.43
C LEU A 152 7.81 8.46 -6.02
N TYR A 153 8.64 9.51 -5.88
CA TYR A 153 9.42 9.71 -4.65
C TYR A 153 8.89 10.81 -3.70
N ALA A 154 7.91 11.60 -4.14
CA ALA A 154 7.14 12.48 -3.26
C ALA A 154 5.69 12.61 -3.76
N LEU A 155 4.75 12.93 -2.87
CA LEU A 155 3.42 13.39 -3.26
C LEU A 155 3.45 14.90 -3.53
N PRO A 156 3.09 15.37 -4.74
CA PRO A 156 3.03 16.79 -5.04
C PRO A 156 1.92 17.44 -4.20
N VAL A 157 2.23 18.54 -3.54
CA VAL A 157 1.24 19.32 -2.77
C VAL A 157 1.16 20.77 -3.24
N GLY A 158 2.26 21.35 -3.70
CA GLY A 158 2.34 22.74 -4.16
C GLY A 158 3.04 22.88 -5.50
N VAL A 159 2.66 23.87 -6.29
CA VAL A 159 3.46 24.37 -7.43
C VAL A 159 3.49 25.90 -7.41
N ASP A 160 4.60 26.47 -7.87
CA ASP A 160 4.77 27.87 -8.21
C ASP A 160 5.63 27.96 -9.49
N LEU A 161 5.56 29.08 -10.20
CA LEU A 161 6.17 29.26 -11.52
C LEU A 161 6.42 30.74 -11.86
N PRO A 162 7.41 31.07 -12.70
CA PRO A 162 7.65 32.45 -13.11
C PRO A 162 6.60 32.92 -14.12
N VAL A 163 6.13 34.16 -13.94
CA VAL A 163 5.29 34.90 -14.88
C VAL A 163 5.92 36.26 -15.19
N MET A 164 5.48 36.90 -16.28
CA MET A 164 5.85 38.28 -16.57
C MET A 164 4.82 39.23 -15.95
N TYR A 165 5.24 39.98 -14.95
CA TYR A 165 4.53 41.15 -14.45
C TYR A 165 4.86 42.37 -15.29
N TYR A 166 3.91 43.30 -15.43
CA TYR A 166 4.14 44.56 -16.12
C TYR A 166 3.32 45.73 -15.57
N ASN A 167 3.87 46.94 -15.70
CA ASN A 167 3.27 48.20 -15.28
C ASN A 167 2.43 48.77 -16.43
N LYS A 168 1.10 48.64 -16.34
CA LYS A 168 0.15 49.06 -17.40
C LYS A 168 0.29 50.55 -17.71
N ASP A 169 0.47 51.39 -16.69
CA ASP A 169 0.61 52.84 -16.86
C ASP A 169 1.85 53.23 -17.68
N LEU A 170 2.94 52.45 -17.62
CA LEU A 170 4.15 52.67 -18.43
C LEU A 170 3.94 52.28 -19.90
N PHE A 171 3.26 51.16 -20.15
CA PHE A 171 2.92 50.70 -21.49
C PHE A 171 1.96 51.68 -22.19
N GLU A 172 0.92 52.15 -21.50
CA GLU A 172 -0.01 53.15 -22.03
C GLU A 172 0.70 54.48 -22.35
N ARG A 173 1.57 54.96 -21.45
CA ARG A 173 2.38 56.17 -21.68
C ARG A 173 3.30 56.06 -22.91
N ALA A 174 3.83 54.88 -23.20
CA ALA A 174 4.76 54.63 -24.30
C ALA A 174 4.09 54.16 -25.61
N GLY A 175 2.76 53.96 -25.61
CA GLY A 175 2.03 53.38 -26.74
C GLY A 175 2.53 51.98 -27.13
N VAL A 176 2.94 51.19 -26.13
CA VAL A 176 3.44 49.81 -26.31
C VAL A 176 2.26 48.86 -26.06
N PRO A 177 1.99 47.87 -26.93
CA PRO A 177 0.99 46.85 -26.64
C PRO A 177 1.44 46.00 -25.45
N TYR A 178 0.51 45.59 -24.59
CA TYR A 178 0.81 44.71 -23.47
C TYR A 178 1.36 43.35 -23.92
N PRO A 179 2.16 42.66 -23.08
CA PRO A 179 2.48 41.25 -23.27
C PRO A 179 1.21 40.40 -23.41
N GLN A 180 1.26 39.38 -24.26
CA GLN A 180 0.13 38.47 -24.52
C GLN A 180 0.63 37.04 -24.76
N THR A 181 -0.21 36.05 -24.44
CA THR A 181 0.05 34.62 -24.63
C THR A 181 0.58 34.31 -26.03
N GLY A 182 1.80 33.76 -26.12
CA GLY A 182 2.51 33.44 -27.37
C GLY A 182 3.49 34.49 -27.90
N TRP A 183 3.65 35.64 -27.22
CA TRP A 183 4.68 36.65 -27.51
C TRP A 183 6.13 36.10 -27.44
N THR A 184 7.05 36.75 -28.14
CA THR A 184 8.40 36.23 -28.40
C THR A 184 9.52 36.95 -27.65
N TRP A 185 10.73 36.39 -27.68
CA TRP A 185 11.95 37.07 -27.21
C TRP A 185 12.22 38.39 -27.95
N ASP A 186 11.97 38.43 -29.26
CA ASP A 186 12.04 39.67 -30.05
C ASP A 186 11.02 40.71 -29.56
N ASP A 187 9.81 40.28 -29.18
CA ASP A 187 8.82 41.16 -28.55
C ASP A 187 9.31 41.67 -27.18
N LEU A 188 9.83 40.80 -26.31
CA LEU A 188 10.37 41.19 -25.00
C LEU A 188 11.48 42.24 -25.15
N LEU A 189 12.48 41.99 -26.01
CA LEU A 189 13.57 42.93 -26.26
C LEU A 189 13.08 44.24 -26.89
N SER A 190 12.21 44.17 -27.90
CA SER A 190 11.64 45.34 -28.58
C SER A 190 10.81 46.22 -27.64
N GLN A 191 9.97 45.59 -26.79
CA GLN A 191 9.18 46.29 -25.78
C GLN A 191 10.07 46.87 -24.69
N ALA A 192 11.01 46.10 -24.14
CA ALA A 192 11.95 46.56 -23.11
C ALA A 192 12.82 47.73 -23.60
N ALA A 193 13.28 47.69 -24.85
CA ALA A 193 14.02 48.80 -25.47
C ALA A 193 13.16 50.07 -25.61
N ARG A 194 11.89 49.94 -26.03
CA ARG A 194 10.93 51.06 -26.09
C ARG A 194 10.52 51.60 -24.72
N LEU A 195 10.66 50.79 -23.67
CA LEU A 195 10.29 51.11 -22.28
C LEU A 195 11.50 51.47 -21.39
N SER A 196 12.70 51.54 -21.95
CA SER A 196 13.90 51.99 -21.23
C SER A 196 14.13 53.49 -21.43
N VAL A 197 14.48 54.22 -20.37
CA VAL A 197 14.74 55.66 -20.39
C VAL A 197 16.06 55.96 -19.70
N ARG A 198 16.97 56.67 -20.40
CA ARG A 198 18.26 57.11 -19.87
C ARG A 198 18.34 58.62 -19.73
N GLU A 199 18.90 59.07 -18.63
CA GLU A 199 19.22 60.47 -18.35
C GLU A 199 20.75 60.61 -18.22
N GLY A 200 21.39 61.05 -19.31
CA GLY A 200 22.84 61.06 -19.41
C GLY A 200 23.42 59.65 -19.44
N ASN A 201 24.23 59.31 -18.44
CA ASN A 201 24.83 57.98 -18.29
C ASN A 201 24.03 57.02 -17.39
N GLU A 202 22.95 57.50 -16.74
CA GLU A 202 22.16 56.73 -15.79
C GLU A 202 20.82 56.29 -16.40
N SER A 203 20.36 55.08 -16.08
CA SER A 203 19.02 54.62 -16.45
C SER A 203 17.99 55.17 -15.45
N ALA A 204 17.21 56.16 -15.88
CA ALA A 204 16.06 56.64 -15.13
C ALA A 204 15.01 55.53 -14.98
N GLN A 205 14.81 54.74 -16.04
CA GLN A 205 13.83 53.65 -16.12
C GLN A 205 14.39 52.47 -16.93
N TYR A 206 14.14 51.24 -16.47
CA TYR A 206 14.49 50.01 -17.18
C TYR A 206 13.25 49.37 -17.84
N GLY A 207 13.48 48.66 -18.95
CA GLY A 207 12.43 47.95 -19.67
C GLY A 207 12.05 46.61 -19.02
N TYR A 208 13.03 45.90 -18.46
CA TYR A 208 12.89 44.56 -17.90
C TYR A 208 13.82 44.35 -16.68
N VAL A 209 13.49 43.41 -15.79
CA VAL A 209 14.41 42.80 -14.82
C VAL A 209 13.92 41.40 -14.41
N ASP A 210 14.81 40.48 -14.08
CA ASP A 210 14.43 39.25 -13.37
C ASP A 210 14.52 39.43 -11.85
N LEU A 211 13.47 39.01 -11.15
CA LEU A 211 13.42 38.85 -9.69
C LEU A 211 13.11 37.40 -9.29
N SER A 212 12.74 36.53 -10.24
CA SER A 212 12.44 35.11 -9.98
C SER A 212 13.70 34.26 -9.74
N GLY A 213 14.86 34.69 -10.26
CA GLY A 213 16.08 33.87 -10.37
C GLY A 213 15.98 32.75 -11.42
N SER A 214 14.79 32.49 -11.94
CA SER A 214 14.48 31.35 -12.83
C SER A 214 14.39 31.73 -14.31
N ALA A 215 14.47 33.02 -14.66
CA ALA A 215 14.44 33.44 -16.06
C ALA A 215 15.60 32.85 -16.90
N PRO A 216 16.87 32.75 -16.41
CA PRO A 216 17.93 32.06 -17.15
C PRO A 216 17.56 30.61 -17.53
N LEU A 217 16.95 29.88 -16.59
CA LEU A 217 16.49 28.51 -16.77
C LEU A 217 15.35 28.43 -17.80
N ALA A 218 14.38 29.35 -17.72
CA ALA A 218 13.28 29.43 -18.68
C ALA A 218 13.80 29.71 -20.10
N PHE A 219 14.73 30.66 -20.26
CA PHE A 219 15.31 31.01 -21.56
C PHE A 219 16.10 29.85 -22.17
N VAL A 220 16.85 29.07 -21.39
CA VAL A 220 17.53 27.87 -21.92
C VAL A 220 16.53 26.88 -22.53
N TYR A 221 15.41 26.58 -21.86
CA TYR A 221 14.42 25.65 -22.40
C TYR A 221 13.61 26.20 -23.57
N GLN A 222 13.28 27.49 -23.57
CA GLN A 222 12.54 28.15 -24.66
C GLN A 222 13.34 28.17 -25.98
N HIS A 223 14.67 28.25 -25.89
CA HIS A 223 15.58 28.10 -27.04
C HIS A 223 15.80 26.63 -27.44
N GLY A 224 15.13 25.68 -26.77
CA GLY A 224 15.31 24.24 -26.99
C GLY A 224 16.66 23.71 -26.50
N GLY A 225 17.36 24.43 -25.62
CA GLY A 225 18.53 23.93 -24.89
C GLY A 225 18.13 22.97 -23.76
N ALA A 226 19.12 22.35 -23.12
CA ALA A 226 18.91 21.42 -22.01
C ALA A 226 20.10 21.41 -21.06
N LEU A 227 19.83 21.36 -19.75
CA LEU A 227 20.87 21.32 -18.72
C LEU A 227 21.36 19.89 -18.38
N GLY A 228 20.63 18.86 -18.83
CA GLY A 228 21.06 17.46 -18.80
C GLY A 228 20.45 16.64 -19.93
N GLN A 229 21.00 15.45 -20.18
CA GLN A 229 20.44 14.48 -21.11
C GLN A 229 19.11 13.92 -20.59
N GLY A 230 18.15 13.68 -21.50
CA GLY A 230 16.89 13.01 -21.16
C GLY A 230 17.09 11.58 -20.64
N GLU A 231 16.07 11.01 -20.00
CA GLU A 231 16.15 9.68 -19.35
C GLU A 231 16.76 8.61 -20.28
N THR A 232 18.01 8.22 -19.98
CA THR A 232 18.66 7.05 -20.57
C THR A 232 18.33 5.85 -19.70
N ALA A 233 17.94 4.73 -20.33
CA ALA A 233 17.38 3.58 -19.65
C ALA A 233 18.43 2.80 -18.82
N GLY A 234 18.73 3.28 -17.62
CA GLY A 234 19.61 2.61 -16.65
C GLY A 234 20.29 3.55 -15.66
N ASP A 235 20.62 4.78 -16.05
CA ASP A 235 21.62 5.62 -15.38
C ASP A 235 21.01 6.89 -14.74
N LEU A 236 21.88 7.80 -14.27
CA LEU A 236 21.53 9.16 -13.86
C LEU A 236 21.62 10.11 -15.09
N PRO A 237 20.93 11.26 -15.08
CA PRO A 237 21.04 12.26 -16.14
C PRO A 237 22.46 12.82 -16.24
N LEU A 238 23.09 12.76 -17.42
CA LEU A 238 24.39 13.41 -17.65
C LEU A 238 24.18 14.92 -17.85
N PRO A 239 24.87 15.81 -17.10
CA PRO A 239 24.73 17.26 -17.29
C PRO A 239 25.25 17.71 -18.67
N THR A 240 24.62 18.74 -19.25
CA THR A 240 24.89 19.30 -20.59
C THR A 240 24.88 20.83 -20.60
N LEU A 241 25.41 21.45 -19.55
CA LEU A 241 25.42 22.89 -19.32
C LEU A 241 26.09 23.69 -20.45
N ASN A 242 27.06 23.10 -21.15
CA ASN A 242 27.75 23.73 -22.27
C ASN A 242 27.25 23.29 -23.65
N ASP A 243 26.01 22.80 -23.77
CA ASP A 243 25.34 22.66 -25.06
C ASP A 243 25.28 24.02 -25.78
N PRO A 244 25.54 24.10 -27.11
CA PRO A 244 25.54 25.37 -27.84
C PRO A 244 24.27 26.21 -27.66
N ARG A 245 23.09 25.58 -27.56
CA ARG A 245 21.81 26.28 -27.34
C ARG A 245 21.74 26.91 -25.95
N THR A 246 22.29 26.24 -24.94
CA THR A 246 22.41 26.77 -23.57
C THR A 246 23.36 27.97 -23.54
N VAL A 247 24.47 27.91 -24.29
CA VAL A 247 25.40 29.03 -24.47
C VAL A 247 24.73 30.20 -25.21
N GLU A 248 24.00 29.94 -26.29
CA GLU A 248 23.30 30.95 -27.10
C GLU A 248 22.19 31.65 -26.31
N ALA A 249 21.34 30.88 -25.60
CA ALA A 249 20.28 31.42 -24.75
C ALA A 249 20.80 32.31 -23.62
N LEU A 250 21.82 31.87 -22.87
CA LEU A 250 22.39 32.68 -21.78
C LEU A 250 23.21 33.88 -22.30
N THR A 251 23.79 33.79 -23.51
CA THR A 251 24.42 34.94 -24.17
C THR A 251 23.39 36.02 -24.52
N TRP A 252 22.22 35.61 -25.04
CA TRP A 252 21.11 36.54 -25.29
C TRP A 252 20.59 37.19 -24.01
N TYR A 253 20.38 36.42 -22.93
CA TYR A 253 19.96 36.93 -21.64
C TYR A 253 20.94 37.97 -21.05
N VAL A 254 22.25 37.68 -21.10
CA VAL A 254 23.30 38.61 -20.64
C VAL A 254 23.33 39.90 -21.47
N ALA A 255 23.06 39.81 -22.79
CA ALA A 255 23.03 40.98 -23.68
C ALA A 255 21.92 41.99 -23.30
N LEU A 256 20.83 41.57 -22.66
CA LEU A 256 19.77 42.46 -22.14
C LEU A 256 20.33 43.52 -21.18
N ALA A 257 21.33 43.18 -20.37
CA ALA A 257 22.01 44.11 -19.46
C ALA A 257 23.29 44.71 -20.07
N LEU A 258 24.14 43.91 -20.71
CA LEU A 258 25.49 44.36 -21.10
C LEU A 258 25.57 45.07 -22.45
N GLU A 259 24.75 44.69 -23.43
CA GLU A 259 24.75 45.30 -24.77
C GLU A 259 23.60 46.30 -24.92
N HIS A 260 22.37 45.83 -24.68
CA HIS A 260 21.17 46.63 -24.84
C HIS A 260 20.97 47.54 -23.62
N GLY A 261 21.29 47.05 -22.42
CA GLY A 261 21.11 47.76 -21.15
C GLY A 261 19.67 48.20 -20.92
N VAL A 262 18.73 47.31 -21.27
CA VAL A 262 17.30 47.40 -20.97
C VAL A 262 16.97 46.76 -19.63
N MET A 263 17.89 45.93 -19.13
CA MET A 263 17.93 45.32 -17.80
C MET A 263 19.03 45.98 -16.94
N PRO A 264 18.84 46.20 -15.63
CA PRO A 264 19.94 46.59 -14.74
C PRO A 264 21.00 45.50 -14.68
N ASN A 265 22.28 45.87 -14.57
CA ASN A 265 23.37 44.91 -14.47
C ASN A 265 23.37 44.24 -13.07
N PRO A 266 23.18 42.91 -12.94
CA PRO A 266 23.18 42.21 -11.65
C PRO A 266 24.49 42.32 -10.85
N ALA A 267 25.63 42.54 -11.52
CA ALA A 267 26.91 42.79 -10.86
C ALA A 267 27.04 44.22 -10.27
N GLN A 268 26.01 45.06 -10.44
CA GLN A 268 25.94 46.45 -9.95
C GLN A 268 24.67 46.75 -9.14
N VAL A 269 23.60 46.00 -9.38
CA VAL A 269 22.28 46.15 -8.75
C VAL A 269 21.83 44.78 -8.25
N ASP A 270 21.89 44.56 -6.93
CA ASP A 270 21.41 43.33 -6.31
C ASP A 270 19.87 43.19 -6.38
N ALA A 271 19.35 42.00 -6.07
CA ALA A 271 17.92 41.71 -6.11
C ALA A 271 17.06 42.61 -5.20
N THR A 272 17.60 43.10 -4.08
CA THR A 272 16.87 44.03 -3.19
C THR A 272 16.78 45.42 -3.81
N ALA A 273 17.88 45.91 -4.39
CA ALA A 273 17.91 47.16 -5.15
C ALA A 273 17.04 47.08 -6.42
N ALA A 274 17.05 45.95 -7.12
CA ALA A 274 16.18 45.68 -8.27
C ALA A 274 14.70 45.69 -7.89
N ARG A 275 14.32 45.02 -6.78
CA ARG A 275 12.96 45.04 -6.25
C ARG A 275 12.49 46.46 -5.88
N ALA A 276 13.37 47.28 -5.31
CA ALA A 276 13.08 48.68 -5.03
C ALA A 276 12.80 49.50 -6.30
N LEU A 277 13.53 49.27 -7.39
CA LEU A 277 13.26 49.93 -8.69
C LEU A 277 11.87 49.60 -9.24
N VAL A 278 11.38 48.37 -9.04
CA VAL A 278 10.00 47.99 -9.43
C VAL A 278 8.97 48.74 -8.57
N ILE A 279 9.17 48.78 -7.25
CA ILE A 279 8.27 49.46 -6.28
C ILE A 279 8.22 50.98 -6.56
N ASP A 280 9.34 51.60 -6.89
CA ASP A 280 9.44 53.00 -7.31
C ASP A 280 8.80 53.29 -8.69
N GLY A 281 8.31 52.27 -9.40
CA GLY A 281 7.74 52.40 -10.75
C GLY A 281 8.77 52.70 -11.84
N ARG A 282 10.05 52.38 -11.60
CA ARG A 282 11.20 52.60 -12.51
C ARG A 282 11.50 51.40 -13.41
N VAL A 283 10.66 50.37 -13.39
CA VAL A 283 10.77 49.21 -14.29
C VAL A 283 9.41 48.94 -14.95
N ALA A 284 9.42 48.63 -16.24
CA ALA A 284 8.19 48.42 -17.01
C ALA A 284 7.68 46.96 -17.01
N MET A 285 8.59 45.98 -17.05
CA MET A 285 8.30 44.54 -16.96
C MET A 285 9.23 43.87 -15.95
N TRP A 286 8.78 42.83 -15.27
CA TRP A 286 9.67 41.98 -14.47
C TRP A 286 9.18 40.54 -14.42
N SER A 287 10.11 39.59 -14.47
CA SER A 287 9.79 38.19 -14.18
C SER A 287 9.92 37.91 -12.69
N ASP A 288 8.87 37.37 -12.08
CA ASP A 288 8.84 36.95 -10.68
C ASP A 288 7.84 35.78 -10.56
N LEU A 289 7.87 35.08 -9.43
CA LEU A 289 6.96 33.97 -9.15
C LEU A 289 5.51 34.44 -9.06
N VAL A 290 4.57 33.66 -9.62
CA VAL A 290 3.15 34.03 -9.65
C VAL A 290 2.54 34.06 -8.24
N GLY A 291 3.11 33.35 -7.26
CA GLY A 291 2.76 33.49 -5.85
C GLY A 291 2.86 34.93 -5.29
N HIS A 292 3.74 35.78 -5.85
CA HIS A 292 3.89 37.18 -5.44
C HIS A 292 2.80 38.12 -6.00
N SER A 293 1.80 37.60 -6.75
CA SER A 293 0.76 38.41 -7.42
C SER A 293 0.02 39.37 -6.49
N MET A 294 -0.39 38.89 -5.31
CA MET A 294 -1.07 39.71 -4.31
C MET A 294 -0.13 40.69 -3.62
N GLU A 295 1.17 40.38 -3.53
CA GLU A 295 2.18 41.24 -2.91
C GLU A 295 2.50 42.43 -3.82
N TRP A 296 2.68 42.20 -5.12
CA TRP A 296 2.92 43.25 -6.11
C TRP A 296 1.77 44.25 -6.22
N GLN A 297 0.52 43.77 -6.12
CA GLN A 297 -0.68 44.62 -6.06
C GLN A 297 -0.78 45.46 -4.77
N GLN A 298 -0.04 45.12 -3.71
CA GLN A 298 -0.03 45.83 -2.43
C GLN A 298 1.20 46.75 -2.25
N GLN A 299 2.36 46.37 -2.82
CA GLN A 299 3.61 47.12 -2.70
C GLN A 299 3.75 48.22 -3.75
N THR A 300 3.14 48.07 -4.93
CA THR A 300 3.17 49.09 -5.98
C THR A 300 1.94 50.01 -5.95
N SER A 301 2.06 51.20 -6.53
CA SER A 301 0.94 52.15 -6.72
C SER A 301 0.43 52.20 -8.17
N ALA A 302 0.99 51.38 -9.05
CA ALA A 302 0.67 51.32 -10.47
C ALA A 302 -0.37 50.23 -10.76
N ALA A 303 -1.05 50.33 -11.90
CA ALA A 303 -1.90 49.24 -12.38
C ALA A 303 -1.01 48.10 -12.90
N ILE A 304 -0.97 46.97 -12.18
CA ILE A 304 -0.15 45.81 -12.58
C ILE A 304 -0.94 44.88 -13.51
N GLY A 305 -0.25 44.25 -14.46
CA GLY A 305 -0.75 43.12 -15.22
C GLY A 305 0.18 41.91 -15.16
N VAL A 306 -0.37 40.77 -15.56
CA VAL A 306 0.33 39.47 -15.58
C VAL A 306 0.18 38.84 -16.96
N ALA A 307 1.23 38.19 -17.44
CA ALA A 307 1.25 37.42 -18.68
C ALA A 307 2.19 36.20 -18.54
N PRO A 308 2.08 35.18 -19.41
CA PRO A 308 3.12 34.17 -19.56
C PRO A 308 4.51 34.78 -19.83
N LEU A 309 5.57 34.05 -19.49
CA LEU A 309 6.88 34.32 -20.09
C LEU A 309 6.81 34.22 -21.63
N PRO A 310 7.68 34.93 -22.37
CA PRO A 310 7.73 34.80 -23.82
C PRO A 310 8.23 33.42 -24.25
N ARG A 311 8.09 33.10 -25.54
CA ARG A 311 8.61 31.88 -26.18
C ARG A 311 9.69 32.20 -27.22
N ASP A 312 10.41 31.19 -27.66
CA ASP A 312 11.32 31.27 -28.80
C ASP A 312 11.13 30.07 -29.76
N ALA A 313 12.09 29.14 -29.82
CA ALA A 313 12.04 27.93 -30.63
C ALA A 313 10.94 26.96 -30.16
N VAL A 314 10.68 26.93 -28.84
CA VAL A 314 9.57 26.20 -28.21
C VAL A 314 8.94 27.04 -27.09
N GLU A 315 7.69 26.72 -26.77
CA GLU A 315 7.01 27.14 -25.56
C GLU A 315 7.54 26.32 -24.37
N ALA A 316 8.11 26.98 -23.36
CA ALA A 316 8.61 26.33 -22.15
C ALA A 316 8.47 27.24 -20.92
N SER A 317 8.05 26.66 -19.79
CA SER A 317 7.98 27.31 -18.48
C SER A 317 8.49 26.37 -17.39
N PRO A 318 9.54 26.72 -16.62
CA PRO A 318 10.01 25.86 -15.53
C PRO A 318 8.98 25.85 -14.38
N LEU A 319 8.79 24.69 -13.75
CA LEU A 319 7.92 24.55 -12.57
C LEU A 319 8.77 24.28 -11.33
N LEU A 320 8.49 25.04 -10.26
CA LEU A 320 8.95 24.75 -8.92
C LEU A 320 7.82 24.00 -8.20
N VAL A 321 7.99 22.69 -7.99
CA VAL A 321 6.96 21.83 -7.40
C VAL A 321 7.43 21.39 -6.01
N ARG A 322 6.59 21.59 -4.99
CA ARG A 322 6.83 21.20 -3.60
C ARG A 322 6.03 19.95 -3.26
N GLY A 323 6.69 18.98 -2.63
CA GLY A 323 6.14 17.65 -2.36
C GLY A 323 6.50 17.11 -0.98
N TYR A 324 5.67 16.20 -0.47
CA TYR A 324 5.94 15.48 0.77
C TYR A 324 6.59 14.13 0.49
N THR A 325 7.72 13.90 1.14
CA THR A 325 8.65 12.82 0.89
C THR A 325 8.72 11.88 2.09
N VAL A 326 8.92 10.59 1.84
CA VAL A 326 9.16 9.57 2.88
C VAL A 326 10.61 9.09 2.76
N SER A 327 11.32 8.99 3.89
CA SER A 327 12.69 8.47 3.91
C SER A 327 12.71 6.97 3.67
N ALA A 328 13.60 6.49 2.79
CA ALA A 328 13.84 5.07 2.58
C ALA A 328 14.35 4.33 3.84
N GLY A 329 14.85 5.07 4.83
CA GLY A 329 15.30 4.52 6.12
C GLY A 329 14.20 4.41 7.20
N THR A 330 12.96 4.85 6.93
CA THR A 330 11.90 4.81 7.96
C THR A 330 11.55 3.37 8.35
N ARG A 331 11.26 3.17 9.64
CA ARG A 331 10.76 1.89 10.17
C ARG A 331 9.25 1.74 10.02
N TYR A 332 8.55 2.81 9.65
CA TYR A 332 7.09 2.87 9.65
C TYR A 332 6.53 3.39 8.31
N PRO A 333 6.86 2.76 7.16
CA PRO A 333 6.49 3.27 5.84
C PRO A 333 4.97 3.44 5.66
N GLU A 334 4.15 2.58 6.24
CA GLU A 334 2.69 2.73 6.23
C GLU A 334 2.18 3.94 7.04
N ALA A 335 2.79 4.24 8.18
CA ALA A 335 2.42 5.40 8.99
C ALA A 335 2.88 6.70 8.31
N SER A 336 4.10 6.69 7.78
CA SER A 336 4.67 7.77 6.97
C SER A 336 3.83 8.03 5.71
N TRP A 337 3.38 6.98 5.01
CA TRP A 337 2.46 7.09 3.88
C TRP A 337 1.16 7.77 4.26
N ARG A 338 0.46 7.28 5.30
CA ARG A 338 -0.80 7.91 5.78
C ARG A 338 -0.61 9.39 6.08
N TRP A 339 0.50 9.76 6.71
CA TRP A 339 0.80 11.15 7.05
C TRP A 339 1.04 12.03 5.79
N VAL A 340 1.87 11.61 4.83
CA VAL A 340 2.10 12.41 3.61
C VAL A 340 0.87 12.44 2.69
N GLU A 341 0.06 11.36 2.68
CA GLU A 341 -1.21 11.31 1.95
C GLU A 341 -2.22 12.30 2.53
N TYR A 342 -2.41 12.27 3.85
CA TYR A 342 -3.21 13.24 4.59
C TYR A 342 -2.72 14.67 4.34
N LEU A 343 -1.43 14.97 4.57
CA LEU A 343 -0.87 16.30 4.34
C LEU A 343 -1.07 16.78 2.89
N SER A 344 -1.00 15.90 1.89
CA SER A 344 -1.23 16.28 0.49
C SER A 344 -2.68 16.73 0.19
N ARG A 345 -3.63 16.44 1.09
CA ARG A 345 -5.02 16.93 1.07
C ARG A 345 -5.21 18.21 1.87
N HIS A 346 -4.22 18.60 2.68
CA HIS A 346 -4.22 19.77 3.56
C HIS A 346 -3.14 20.82 3.19
N PRO A 347 -3.18 21.39 1.96
CA PRO A 347 -2.21 22.40 1.51
C PRO A 347 -2.38 23.78 2.18
N GLU A 348 -3.38 24.01 3.03
CA GLU A 348 -3.62 25.28 3.73
C GLU A 348 -2.50 25.72 4.68
N VAL A 349 -1.50 24.87 4.93
CA VAL A 349 -0.24 25.23 5.58
C VAL A 349 0.68 26.05 4.65
N MET A 350 0.61 25.81 3.33
CA MET A 350 1.48 26.43 2.32
C MET A 350 0.78 27.49 1.47
N ILE A 351 -0.55 27.40 1.31
CA ILE A 351 -1.34 28.43 0.61
C ILE A 351 -1.47 29.79 1.34
N PRO A 352 -1.33 29.97 2.68
CA PRO A 352 -2.07 31.01 3.42
C PRO A 352 -1.47 32.43 3.31
N LYS A 353 -1.53 32.97 2.08
CA LYS A 353 -1.23 34.33 1.55
C LYS A 353 -1.46 34.41 0.02
N GLY A 354 -1.53 33.28 -0.68
CA GLY A 354 -1.54 33.18 -2.15
C GLY A 354 -0.20 32.73 -2.76
N GLU A 355 0.79 32.39 -1.93
CA GLU A 355 2.18 32.09 -2.34
C GLU A 355 2.31 30.78 -3.16
N TRP A 356 1.46 29.78 -2.96
CA TRP A 356 1.56 28.47 -3.64
C TRP A 356 0.21 27.94 -4.15
N PHE A 357 0.25 27.18 -5.24
CA PHE A 357 -0.90 26.55 -5.87
C PHE A 357 -1.03 25.09 -5.42
N PRO A 358 -2.22 24.62 -5.00
CA PRO A 358 -2.45 23.21 -4.75
C PRO A 358 -2.20 22.35 -5.99
N ALA A 359 -1.44 21.27 -5.82
CA ALA A 359 -1.14 20.35 -6.90
C ALA A 359 -2.30 19.37 -7.21
N ARG A 360 -3.27 19.21 -6.29
CA ARG A 360 -4.47 18.37 -6.45
C ARG A 360 -5.67 19.18 -6.97
N LYS A 361 -6.34 18.69 -8.01
CA LYS A 361 -7.59 19.25 -8.59
C LYS A 361 -8.77 19.16 -7.61
N SER A 362 -8.84 18.09 -6.82
CA SER A 362 -9.91 17.85 -5.84
C SER A 362 -9.92 18.87 -4.71
N VAL A 363 -8.74 19.32 -4.28
CA VAL A 363 -8.59 20.36 -3.25
C VAL A 363 -8.80 21.76 -3.83
N PHE A 364 -8.59 21.94 -5.14
CA PHE A 364 -8.62 23.25 -5.78
C PHE A 364 -9.27 23.21 -7.16
N GLY A 365 -10.61 23.20 -7.17
CA GLY A 365 -11.40 23.34 -8.39
C GLY A 365 -11.14 24.68 -9.10
N GLU A 366 -11.10 24.65 -10.44
CA GLU A 366 -10.53 25.72 -11.29
C GLU A 366 -11.03 27.15 -11.00
N ALA A 367 -12.28 27.30 -10.54
CA ALA A 367 -12.86 28.61 -10.23
C ALA A 367 -12.21 29.29 -9.00
N GLY A 368 -11.76 28.51 -8.00
CA GLY A 368 -11.30 29.05 -6.72
C GLY A 368 -10.06 29.93 -6.83
N TYR A 369 -9.12 29.59 -7.71
CA TYR A 369 -7.92 30.40 -7.92
C TYR A 369 -8.22 31.73 -8.64
N GLN A 370 -9.07 31.68 -9.66
CA GLN A 370 -9.40 32.83 -10.49
C GLN A 370 -10.12 33.93 -9.69
N GLU A 371 -10.87 33.57 -8.65
CA GLU A 371 -11.47 34.51 -7.70
C GLU A 371 -10.44 35.17 -6.75
N VAL A 372 -9.32 34.51 -6.44
CA VAL A 372 -8.30 35.00 -5.49
C VAL A 372 -7.30 35.96 -6.14
N VAL A 373 -6.79 35.66 -7.33
CA VAL A 373 -5.74 36.47 -7.98
C VAL A 373 -6.15 37.18 -9.27
N GLY A 374 -7.33 36.85 -9.81
CA GLY A 374 -7.83 37.37 -11.08
C GLY A 374 -7.49 36.53 -12.32
N GLU A 375 -8.08 36.96 -13.43
CA GLU A 375 -8.10 36.21 -14.70
C GLU A 375 -6.74 36.16 -15.41
N GLU A 376 -5.97 37.26 -15.39
CA GLU A 376 -4.64 37.35 -16.04
C GLU A 376 -3.64 36.32 -15.47
N SER A 377 -3.52 36.24 -14.15
CA SER A 377 -2.66 35.25 -13.47
C SER A 377 -3.14 33.81 -13.69
N ALA A 378 -4.47 33.59 -13.69
CA ALA A 378 -5.06 32.27 -13.94
C ALA A 378 -4.88 31.79 -15.40
N GLU A 379 -4.85 32.70 -16.39
CA GLU A 379 -4.46 32.36 -17.76
C GLU A 379 -2.97 32.01 -17.84
N ALA A 380 -2.10 32.86 -17.26
CA ALA A 380 -0.65 32.66 -17.30
C ALA A 380 -0.23 31.30 -16.73
N VAL A 381 -0.83 30.87 -15.61
CA VAL A 381 -0.61 29.56 -14.99
C VAL A 381 -1.12 28.42 -15.87
N ARG A 382 -2.33 28.54 -16.44
CA ARG A 382 -2.90 27.50 -17.30
C ARG A 382 -2.03 27.29 -18.55
N TYR A 383 -1.43 28.36 -19.06
CA TYR A 383 -0.44 28.28 -20.15
C TYR A 383 0.87 27.63 -19.69
N ALA A 384 1.44 28.06 -18.56
CA ALA A 384 2.70 27.52 -18.04
C ALA A 384 2.60 26.03 -17.67
N LEU A 385 1.48 25.57 -17.11
CA LEU A 385 1.22 24.15 -16.81
C LEU A 385 1.01 23.28 -18.07
N THR A 386 0.57 23.86 -19.18
CA THR A 386 0.41 23.13 -20.46
C THR A 386 1.68 23.14 -21.32
N HIS A 387 2.63 24.03 -21.04
CA HIS A 387 3.95 24.12 -21.68
C HIS A 387 5.07 23.98 -20.63
N SER A 388 4.86 23.09 -19.66
CA SER A 388 5.75 22.89 -18.52
C SER A 388 7.05 22.20 -18.94
N ALA A 389 8.18 22.88 -18.77
CA ALA A 389 9.51 22.30 -18.91
C ALA A 389 9.97 21.78 -17.55
N LEU A 390 9.77 20.48 -17.31
CA LEU A 390 10.34 19.78 -16.17
C LEU A 390 11.81 19.46 -16.47
N PRO A 391 12.77 19.99 -15.70
CA PRO A 391 14.18 19.63 -15.88
C PRO A 391 14.39 18.17 -15.52
N VAL A 392 15.02 17.40 -16.42
CA VAL A 392 15.46 16.03 -16.12
C VAL A 392 16.57 16.02 -15.05
N ASP A 393 17.27 17.15 -14.90
CA ASP A 393 18.11 17.49 -13.75
C ASP A 393 17.94 18.98 -13.38
N GLN A 394 17.38 19.27 -12.21
CA GLN A 394 17.33 20.62 -11.64
C GLN A 394 18.62 21.02 -10.91
N ALA A 395 19.45 20.08 -10.47
CA ALA A 395 20.73 20.38 -9.81
C ALA A 395 21.73 21.01 -10.79
N ALA A 396 21.64 20.64 -12.07
CA ALA A 396 22.32 21.31 -13.16
C ALA A 396 22.08 22.84 -13.18
N ALA A 397 20.88 23.32 -12.82
CA ALA A 397 20.57 24.76 -12.79
C ALA A 397 21.41 25.53 -11.75
N LEU A 398 21.68 24.92 -10.59
CA LEU A 398 22.44 25.54 -9.49
C LEU A 398 23.89 25.88 -9.87
N PHE A 399 24.41 25.31 -10.96
CA PHE A 399 25.74 25.64 -11.49
C PHE A 399 25.73 26.86 -12.42
N ILE A 400 24.55 27.38 -12.81
CA ILE A 400 24.37 28.55 -13.68
C ILE A 400 23.73 29.76 -12.98
N ASP A 401 23.26 29.63 -11.74
CA ASP A 401 22.63 30.74 -10.98
C ASP A 401 23.59 31.93 -10.74
N ASP A 402 24.84 31.68 -10.35
CA ASP A 402 25.84 32.73 -10.12
C ASP A 402 26.59 33.12 -11.40
N MET A 403 25.93 33.92 -12.25
CA MET A 403 26.54 34.54 -13.43
C MET A 403 27.31 35.85 -13.12
N SER A 404 27.62 36.16 -11.85
CA SER A 404 28.16 37.47 -11.45
C SER A 404 29.45 37.86 -12.20
N ALA A 405 30.39 36.93 -12.36
CA ALA A 405 31.64 37.13 -13.11
C ALA A 405 31.40 37.44 -14.61
N VAL A 406 30.33 36.90 -15.20
CA VAL A 406 29.94 37.21 -16.60
C VAL A 406 29.35 38.62 -16.67
N PHE A 407 28.48 38.99 -15.73
CA PHE A 407 27.88 40.33 -15.66
C PHE A 407 28.89 41.44 -15.26
N ALA A 408 29.98 41.07 -14.59
CA ALA A 408 31.14 41.94 -14.35
C ALA A 408 32.06 42.08 -15.59
N GLY A 409 31.92 41.20 -16.59
CA GLY A 409 32.79 41.16 -17.77
C GLY A 409 34.14 40.46 -17.54
N GLU A 410 34.25 39.65 -16.48
CA GLU A 410 35.48 38.92 -16.11
C GLU A 410 35.58 37.55 -16.82
N ALA A 411 34.47 36.98 -17.28
CA ALA A 411 34.39 35.74 -18.04
C ALA A 411 33.35 35.83 -19.18
N THR A 412 33.47 34.99 -20.22
CA THR A 412 32.39 34.82 -21.21
C THR A 412 31.39 33.76 -20.74
N VAL A 413 30.17 33.77 -21.30
CA VAL A 413 29.15 32.73 -21.06
C VAL A 413 29.69 31.33 -21.43
N ALA A 414 30.47 31.20 -22.50
CA ALA A 414 31.02 29.93 -22.94
C ALA A 414 32.11 29.39 -21.98
N ASP A 415 32.96 30.27 -21.44
CA ASP A 415 33.97 29.90 -20.43
C ASP A 415 33.27 29.49 -19.12
N PHE A 416 32.34 30.33 -18.64
CA PHE A 416 31.54 30.08 -17.44
C PHE A 416 30.80 28.73 -17.50
N LEU A 417 30.09 28.45 -18.60
CA LEU A 417 29.38 27.18 -18.78
C LEU A 417 30.34 25.99 -18.94
N THR A 418 31.55 26.20 -19.46
CA THR A 418 32.57 25.15 -19.53
C THR A 418 33.11 24.78 -18.15
N GLU A 419 33.30 25.76 -17.25
CA GLU A 419 33.62 25.47 -15.85
C GLU A 419 32.44 24.87 -15.09
N ALA A 420 31.22 25.39 -15.29
CA ALA A 420 29.99 24.86 -14.70
C ALA A 420 29.81 23.38 -15.06
N GLN A 421 29.98 23.03 -16.34
CA GLN A 421 29.96 21.65 -16.83
C GLN A 421 31.01 20.76 -16.14
N GLN A 422 32.23 21.26 -15.89
CA GLN A 422 33.25 20.50 -15.16
C GLN A 422 32.87 20.26 -13.69
N ARG A 423 32.29 21.26 -13.02
CA ARG A 423 31.77 21.12 -11.65
C ARG A 423 30.62 20.12 -11.58
N ALA A 424 29.66 20.22 -12.49
CA ALA A 424 28.52 19.32 -12.58
C ALA A 424 28.95 17.87 -12.90
N LEU A 425 29.86 17.65 -13.84
CA LEU A 425 30.41 16.32 -14.13
C LEU A 425 31.18 15.70 -12.95
N ALA A 426 31.87 16.51 -12.14
CA ALA A 426 32.54 16.03 -10.94
C ALA A 426 31.54 15.58 -9.86
N GLN A 427 30.43 16.33 -9.67
CA GLN A 427 29.35 15.96 -8.76
C GLN A 427 28.59 14.73 -9.25
N TYR A 428 28.23 14.67 -10.54
CA TYR A 428 27.65 13.49 -11.20
C TYR A 428 28.51 12.25 -10.97
N ALA A 429 29.82 12.32 -11.23
CA ALA A 429 30.73 11.20 -11.06
C ALA A 429 30.88 10.76 -9.60
N ALA A 430 30.79 11.69 -8.64
CA ALA A 430 30.80 11.39 -7.22
C ALA A 430 29.52 10.68 -6.75
N VAL A 431 28.35 11.09 -7.26
CA VAL A 431 27.06 10.46 -6.94
C VAL A 431 26.93 9.10 -7.61
N ALA A 432 27.18 8.99 -8.92
CA ALA A 432 27.05 7.74 -9.68
C ALA A 432 28.05 6.64 -9.25
N ALA A 433 29.13 7.00 -8.56
CA ALA A 433 30.09 6.06 -7.97
C ALA A 433 29.80 5.73 -6.49
N ALA A 434 28.83 6.41 -5.85
CA ALA A 434 28.53 6.21 -4.45
C ALA A 434 27.56 5.03 -4.24
N THR A 435 27.98 4.05 -3.44
CA THR A 435 27.08 2.99 -2.98
C THR A 435 26.04 3.55 -2.01
N PRO A 436 24.74 3.22 -2.16
CA PRO A 436 23.70 3.56 -1.18
C PRO A 436 24.12 3.17 0.26
N VAL A 437 23.97 4.11 1.19
CA VAL A 437 24.25 3.91 2.61
C VAL A 437 22.91 3.91 3.35
N PRO A 438 22.56 2.89 4.16
CA PRO A 438 21.30 2.85 4.89
C PRO A 438 21.10 4.11 5.75
N VAL A 439 20.05 4.86 5.45
CA VAL A 439 19.75 6.11 6.16
C VAL A 439 19.29 5.79 7.59
N VAL A 440 20.03 6.29 8.58
CA VAL A 440 19.65 6.15 9.98
C VAL A 440 18.64 7.25 10.31
N VAL A 441 17.36 6.94 10.15
CA VAL A 441 16.29 7.84 10.59
C VAL A 441 16.31 7.96 12.11
N ALA A 442 16.23 9.18 12.60
CA ALA A 442 16.21 9.52 14.02
C ALA A 442 14.83 9.29 14.65
N THR A 443 14.12 8.24 14.22
CA THR A 443 12.75 7.93 14.64
C THR A 443 12.69 7.81 16.16
N PRO A 444 11.97 8.71 16.86
CA PRO A 444 12.06 8.81 18.30
C PRO A 444 11.44 7.58 18.97
N VAL A 445 12.15 7.04 19.95
CA VAL A 445 11.73 5.83 20.66
C VAL A 445 10.52 6.15 21.53
N LEU A 446 9.38 5.53 21.20
CA LEU A 446 8.14 5.58 21.97
C LEU A 446 8.40 5.61 23.47
N LYS A 447 7.92 6.65 24.15
CA LYS A 447 8.00 6.79 25.61
C LYS A 447 7.17 5.70 26.27
N ARG A 448 7.80 4.55 26.51
CA ARG A 448 7.22 3.36 27.17
C ARG A 448 6.30 3.79 28.32
N PRO A 449 4.98 3.55 28.24
CA PRO A 449 4.07 3.97 29.29
C PRO A 449 4.40 3.27 30.60
N SER A 450 4.08 3.92 31.71
CA SER A 450 4.42 3.49 33.08
C SER A 450 3.73 2.19 33.52
N ARG A 451 2.85 1.64 32.69
CA ARG A 451 2.07 0.43 32.90
C ARG A 451 2.03 -0.35 31.60
N ARG A 452 2.43 -1.62 31.62
CA ARG A 452 2.15 -2.54 30.50
C ARG A 452 0.86 -3.31 30.77
N THR A 453 0.05 -3.49 29.73
CA THR A 453 -0.92 -4.58 29.69
C THR A 453 -0.19 -5.89 29.39
N THR A 454 -0.69 -7.00 29.91
CA THR A 454 -0.25 -8.34 29.48
C THR A 454 -1.48 -9.13 29.04
N ILE A 455 -1.47 -9.60 27.80
CA ILE A 455 -2.49 -10.50 27.26
C ILE A 455 -1.89 -11.89 27.03
N THR A 456 -2.72 -12.91 27.10
CA THR A 456 -2.33 -14.30 26.89
C THR A 456 -2.89 -14.84 25.59
N PHE A 457 -2.03 -15.41 24.74
CA PHE A 457 -2.41 -15.98 23.45
C PHE A 457 -2.32 -17.50 23.50
N GLY A 458 -3.46 -18.18 23.43
CA GLY A 458 -3.60 -19.63 23.52
C GLY A 458 -3.53 -20.34 22.18
N LEU A 459 -2.57 -21.25 22.04
CA LEU A 459 -2.45 -22.18 20.91
C LEU A 459 -2.96 -23.58 21.32
N PRO A 460 -3.73 -24.27 20.47
CA PRO A 460 -4.09 -25.67 20.69
C PRO A 460 -2.85 -26.57 20.60
N SER A 461 -2.91 -27.76 21.20
CA SER A 461 -1.83 -28.76 21.14
C SER A 461 -1.40 -29.09 19.69
N ALA A 462 -2.32 -29.08 18.73
CA ALA A 462 -2.03 -29.30 17.31
C ALA A 462 -1.17 -28.18 16.66
N ALA A 463 -1.16 -26.98 17.24
CA ALA A 463 -0.37 -25.84 16.75
C ALA A 463 1.00 -25.68 17.46
N LYS A 464 1.37 -26.64 18.32
CA LYS A 464 2.59 -26.67 19.15
C LYS A 464 3.88 -26.44 18.37
N GLU A 465 4.00 -27.03 17.18
CA GLU A 465 5.16 -26.82 16.30
C GLU A 465 5.26 -25.40 15.76
N LYS A 466 4.11 -24.76 15.51
CA LYS A 466 4.03 -23.41 14.94
C LYS A 466 4.22 -22.33 16.02
N ALA A 467 4.30 -22.72 17.30
CA ALA A 467 4.43 -21.82 18.43
C ALA A 467 5.67 -20.91 18.35
N ALA A 468 6.79 -21.39 17.80
CA ALA A 468 7.98 -20.57 17.59
C ALA A 468 7.75 -19.42 16.59
N GLY A 469 6.98 -19.67 15.53
CA GLY A 469 6.59 -18.63 14.56
C GLY A 469 5.63 -17.61 15.18
N TYR A 470 4.64 -18.08 15.95
CA TYR A 470 3.77 -17.18 16.71
C TYR A 470 4.50 -16.40 17.81
N GLN A 471 5.57 -16.94 18.40
CA GLN A 471 6.45 -16.21 19.32
C GLN A 471 7.28 -15.14 18.60
N ALA A 472 7.74 -15.39 17.38
CA ALA A 472 8.42 -14.37 16.57
C ALA A 472 7.46 -13.23 16.18
N LEU A 473 6.23 -13.54 15.73
CA LEU A 473 5.18 -12.56 15.48
C LEU A 473 4.81 -11.78 16.75
N ALA A 474 4.71 -12.45 17.90
CA ALA A 474 4.44 -11.79 19.18
C ALA A 474 5.59 -10.87 19.63
N GLN A 475 6.84 -11.22 19.35
CA GLN A 475 7.99 -10.36 19.62
C GLN A 475 7.97 -9.11 18.72
N ALA A 476 7.79 -9.28 17.41
CA ALA A 476 7.66 -8.17 16.47
C ALA A 476 6.49 -7.23 16.85
N PHE A 477 5.35 -7.80 17.27
CA PHE A 477 4.24 -7.01 17.82
C PHE A 477 4.63 -6.29 19.12
N MET A 478 5.33 -6.91 20.07
CA MET A 478 5.77 -6.24 21.32
C MET A 478 6.86 -5.17 21.08
N ASP A 479 7.59 -5.25 19.98
CA ASP A 479 8.56 -4.22 19.58
C ASP A 479 7.86 -2.99 18.95
N LEU A 480 6.69 -3.18 18.34
CA LEU A 480 5.80 -2.11 17.85
C LEU A 480 4.86 -1.56 18.95
N HIS A 481 4.34 -2.42 19.82
CA HIS A 481 3.41 -2.13 20.91
C HIS A 481 4.09 -2.37 22.28
N PRO A 482 5.05 -1.51 22.69
CA PRO A 482 5.87 -1.72 23.90
C PRO A 482 5.11 -1.53 25.23
N ASP A 483 3.84 -1.12 25.14
CA ASP A 483 2.83 -1.06 26.18
C ASP A 483 2.09 -2.39 26.38
N ILE A 484 2.08 -3.28 25.39
CA ILE A 484 1.47 -4.62 25.46
C ILE A 484 2.57 -5.67 25.67
N THR A 485 2.20 -6.80 26.26
CA THR A 485 3.05 -7.98 26.37
C THR A 485 2.23 -9.21 26.04
N VAL A 486 2.54 -9.88 24.93
CA VAL A 486 1.81 -11.04 24.43
C VAL A 486 2.48 -12.33 24.93
N GLN A 487 1.84 -13.03 25.85
CA GLN A 487 2.31 -14.34 26.32
C GLN A 487 1.73 -15.46 25.46
N VAL A 488 2.47 -15.88 24.43
CA VAL A 488 2.15 -17.08 23.63
C VAL A 488 2.29 -18.33 24.50
N LYS A 489 1.22 -19.12 24.61
CA LYS A 489 1.12 -20.34 25.44
C LYS A 489 0.48 -21.45 24.61
N THR A 490 1.01 -22.65 24.70
CA THR A 490 0.41 -23.84 24.08
C THR A 490 -0.30 -24.66 25.16
N GLU A 491 -1.48 -25.21 24.88
CA GLU A 491 -2.10 -26.22 25.77
C GLU A 491 -1.24 -27.49 25.78
N GLY A 492 -1.05 -28.09 26.96
CA GLY A 492 -0.24 -29.31 27.12
C GLY A 492 -1.01 -30.57 26.74
N ASP A 493 -0.27 -31.61 26.35
CA ASP A 493 -0.82 -32.89 25.87
C ASP A 493 -1.52 -33.66 27.01
N ARG A 494 -2.83 -33.39 27.21
CA ARG A 494 -3.65 -33.98 28.27
C ARG A 494 -4.51 -35.12 27.75
N GLN A 495 -4.70 -36.15 28.59
CA GLN A 495 -5.74 -37.17 28.39
C GLN A 495 -7.11 -36.58 28.70
N GLY A 496 -7.71 -35.88 27.74
CA GLY A 496 -9.07 -35.32 27.81
C GLY A 496 -9.32 -34.31 26.69
N PHE A 497 -10.55 -34.33 26.15
CA PHE A 497 -10.97 -33.40 25.10
C PHE A 497 -10.89 -31.95 25.59
N THR A 498 -10.17 -31.11 24.85
CA THR A 498 -10.19 -29.65 25.01
C THR A 498 -11.18 -29.08 24.00
N HIS A 499 -11.96 -28.06 24.37
CA HIS A 499 -12.91 -27.36 23.49
C HIS A 499 -12.79 -25.83 23.63
N GLY A 500 -13.33 -25.08 22.67
CA GLY A 500 -13.11 -23.63 22.54
C GLY A 500 -13.39 -22.82 23.80
N LYS A 501 -14.44 -23.16 24.56
CA LYS A 501 -14.71 -22.51 25.86
C LYS A 501 -13.62 -22.73 26.91
N MET A 502 -12.97 -23.90 26.96
CA MET A 502 -11.82 -24.11 27.86
C MET A 502 -10.61 -23.25 27.47
N MET A 503 -10.49 -22.85 26.20
CA MET A 503 -9.48 -21.89 25.76
C MET A 503 -9.88 -20.47 26.22
N ALA A 504 -11.13 -20.07 26.03
CA ALA A 504 -11.67 -18.79 26.51
C ALA A 504 -11.62 -18.61 28.04
N GLU A 505 -11.70 -19.69 28.82
CA GLU A 505 -11.55 -19.66 30.27
C GLU A 505 -10.08 -19.49 30.74
N LYS A 506 -9.10 -19.74 29.86
CA LYS A 506 -7.65 -19.71 30.18
C LYS A 506 -6.88 -18.55 29.55
N TYR A 507 -7.33 -18.08 28.39
CA TYR A 507 -6.57 -17.19 27.51
C TYR A 507 -7.41 -15.97 27.10
N ASP A 508 -6.76 -14.82 26.97
CA ASP A 508 -7.41 -13.58 26.52
C ASP A 508 -7.74 -13.63 25.02
N VAL A 509 -6.83 -14.20 24.22
CA VAL A 509 -6.98 -14.47 22.80
C VAL A 509 -6.57 -15.92 22.53
N PHE A 510 -7.20 -16.64 21.60
CA PHE A 510 -6.82 -18.01 21.28
C PHE A 510 -7.17 -18.42 19.85
N LEU A 511 -6.47 -19.43 19.33
CA LEU A 511 -6.83 -20.13 18.10
C LEU A 511 -7.71 -21.35 18.39
N TRP A 512 -8.78 -21.53 17.62
CA TRP A 512 -9.59 -22.74 17.62
C TRP A 512 -10.33 -22.91 16.27
N SER A 513 -11.02 -24.04 16.07
CA SER A 513 -11.88 -24.27 14.90
C SER A 513 -13.30 -23.69 15.08
N GLU A 514 -13.88 -23.85 16.27
CA GLU A 514 -15.26 -23.50 16.60
C GLU A 514 -15.39 -22.67 17.89
N GLY A 515 -16.06 -21.52 17.81
CA GLY A 515 -16.31 -20.64 18.95
C GLY A 515 -17.70 -20.85 19.55
N GLU A 516 -17.77 -21.25 20.82
CA GLU A 516 -19.00 -21.13 21.61
C GLU A 516 -19.29 -19.62 21.82
N SER A 517 -20.29 -19.06 21.13
CA SER A 517 -20.60 -17.61 21.13
C SER A 517 -20.84 -17.02 22.53
N ALA A 518 -21.28 -17.83 23.49
CA ALA A 518 -21.44 -17.43 24.89
C ALA A 518 -20.12 -17.27 25.68
N ALA A 519 -18.96 -17.64 25.11
CA ALA A 519 -17.64 -17.58 25.73
C ALA A 519 -16.67 -16.61 25.04
N VAL A 520 -17.01 -16.12 23.85
CA VAL A 520 -16.16 -15.23 23.03
C VAL A 520 -16.78 -13.84 22.87
N LEU A 521 -15.94 -12.85 22.55
CA LEU A 521 -16.33 -11.46 22.43
C LEU A 521 -16.96 -11.17 21.06
N ASP A 522 -17.99 -10.33 21.05
CA ASP A 522 -18.55 -9.73 19.83
C ASP A 522 -17.53 -8.77 19.21
N LEU A 523 -17.04 -9.09 18.01
CA LEU A 523 -15.99 -8.36 17.31
C LEU A 523 -16.53 -7.25 16.40
N THR A 524 -17.84 -7.23 16.12
CA THR A 524 -18.44 -6.23 15.20
C THR A 524 -18.08 -4.78 15.56
N PRO A 525 -18.14 -4.33 16.83
CA PRO A 525 -17.76 -2.95 17.19
C PRO A 525 -16.28 -2.63 16.93
N PHE A 526 -15.39 -3.63 16.93
CA PHE A 526 -13.96 -3.45 16.65
C PHE A 526 -13.66 -3.43 15.15
N VAL A 527 -14.39 -4.23 14.37
CA VAL A 527 -14.39 -4.17 12.90
C VAL A 527 -14.84 -2.79 12.42
N GLU A 528 -16.01 -2.32 12.89
CA GLU A 528 -16.58 -1.02 12.56
C GLU A 528 -15.63 0.14 12.92
N MET A 529 -15.08 0.13 14.14
CA MET A 529 -14.20 1.20 14.64
C MET A 529 -12.82 1.23 13.97
N SER A 530 -12.35 0.13 13.37
CA SER A 530 -10.99 0.06 12.79
C SER A 530 -10.93 -0.16 11.28
N GLY A 531 -12.07 -0.21 10.58
CA GLY A 531 -12.10 -0.45 9.13
C GLY A 531 -11.43 -1.77 8.75
N PHE A 532 -11.75 -2.84 9.46
CA PHE A 532 -11.18 -4.17 9.19
C PHE A 532 -11.78 -4.76 7.90
N PRO A 533 -10.97 -5.20 6.92
CA PRO A 533 -11.44 -5.50 5.57
C PRO A 533 -12.13 -6.87 5.49
N LEU A 534 -13.43 -6.92 5.81
CA LEU A 534 -14.23 -8.15 5.70
C LEU A 534 -14.42 -8.62 4.25
N ASP A 535 -14.27 -7.73 3.28
CA ASP A 535 -14.30 -8.00 1.84
C ASP A 535 -13.05 -8.75 1.33
N ASP A 536 -11.96 -8.76 2.10
CA ASP A 536 -10.73 -9.52 1.80
C ASP A 536 -10.78 -10.99 2.29
N PHE A 537 -11.93 -11.45 2.78
CA PHE A 537 -12.16 -12.84 3.21
C PHE A 537 -13.25 -13.51 2.37
N SER A 538 -13.19 -14.83 2.20
CA SER A 538 -14.25 -15.55 1.48
C SER A 538 -15.56 -15.52 2.30
N PRO A 539 -16.73 -15.40 1.64
CA PRO A 539 -18.02 -15.50 2.34
C PRO A 539 -18.19 -16.80 3.12
N ALA A 540 -17.63 -17.92 2.63
CA ALA A 540 -17.62 -19.20 3.30
C ALA A 540 -16.81 -19.19 4.62
N ALA A 541 -15.71 -18.43 4.70
CA ALA A 541 -14.93 -18.29 5.93
C ALA A 541 -15.60 -17.38 6.98
N LEU A 542 -16.39 -16.39 6.56
CA LEU A 542 -17.09 -15.46 7.45
C LEU A 542 -18.48 -15.96 7.90
N ALA A 543 -19.18 -16.73 7.06
CA ALA A 543 -20.53 -17.25 7.35
C ALA A 543 -20.64 -18.02 8.69
N PRO A 544 -19.80 -19.02 9.03
CA PRO A 544 -19.92 -19.75 10.30
C PRO A 544 -19.59 -18.88 11.53
N LEU A 545 -18.89 -17.76 11.33
CA LEU A 545 -18.48 -16.82 12.38
C LEU A 545 -19.50 -15.69 12.60
N THR A 546 -20.50 -15.57 11.73
CA THR A 546 -21.49 -14.49 11.73
C THR A 546 -22.84 -15.01 12.17
N GLN A 547 -23.28 -14.66 13.39
CA GLN A 547 -24.56 -15.10 13.95
C GLN A 547 -25.34 -13.90 14.47
N GLU A 548 -26.64 -13.81 14.13
CA GLU A 548 -27.52 -12.68 14.48
C GLU A 548 -26.99 -11.28 14.07
N GLY A 549 -26.15 -11.21 13.03
CA GLY A 549 -25.50 -9.97 12.57
C GLY A 549 -24.24 -9.58 13.35
N LYS A 550 -23.75 -10.45 14.24
CA LYS A 550 -22.53 -10.27 15.03
C LYS A 550 -21.42 -11.19 14.55
N LEU A 551 -20.20 -10.69 14.47
CA LEU A 551 -19.00 -11.46 14.16
C LEU A 551 -18.35 -11.94 15.46
N TRP A 552 -18.21 -13.25 15.65
CA TRP A 552 -17.73 -13.84 16.91
C TRP A 552 -16.27 -14.29 16.91
N GLY A 553 -15.63 -14.31 15.74
CA GLY A 553 -14.23 -14.67 15.53
C GLY A 553 -13.73 -14.10 14.22
N ALA A 554 -12.41 -14.00 14.03
CA ALA A 554 -11.81 -13.60 12.76
C ALA A 554 -11.09 -14.80 12.11
N PRO A 555 -11.26 -15.08 10.81
CA PRO A 555 -10.43 -16.05 10.10
C PRO A 555 -8.96 -15.60 10.15
N LEU A 556 -8.04 -16.50 10.49
CA LEU A 556 -6.60 -16.20 10.50
C LEU A 556 -5.84 -16.96 9.41
N THR A 557 -6.00 -18.28 9.34
CA THR A 557 -5.30 -19.11 8.34
C THR A 557 -6.25 -20.04 7.60
N LEU A 558 -5.93 -20.35 6.34
CA LEU A 558 -6.49 -21.49 5.62
C LEU A 558 -5.57 -22.69 5.81
N ASP A 559 -6.14 -23.80 6.27
CA ASP A 559 -5.51 -25.12 6.26
C ASP A 559 -6.12 -25.92 5.09
N VAL A 560 -5.35 -26.07 4.01
CA VAL A 560 -5.71 -26.94 2.88
C VAL A 560 -5.25 -28.34 3.24
N VAL A 561 -6.22 -29.21 3.44
CA VAL A 561 -6.02 -30.43 4.21
C VAL A 561 -5.49 -31.57 3.35
N VAL A 562 -5.91 -31.70 2.08
CA VAL A 562 -5.51 -32.86 1.26
C VAL A 562 -5.03 -32.45 -0.11
N VAL A 563 -3.79 -32.82 -0.41
CA VAL A 563 -3.09 -32.70 -1.68
C VAL A 563 -2.38 -34.01 -2.00
N VAL A 564 -1.93 -34.19 -3.25
CA VAL A 564 -1.02 -35.28 -3.57
C VAL A 564 0.42 -34.77 -3.48
N PHE A 565 1.18 -35.31 -2.54
CA PHE A 565 2.64 -35.21 -2.55
C PHE A 565 3.22 -36.32 -3.42
N TYR A 566 4.37 -36.05 -4.06
CA TYR A 566 5.03 -37.01 -4.94
C TYR A 566 6.56 -36.96 -4.85
N ASN A 567 7.20 -38.12 -4.92
CA ASN A 567 8.66 -38.25 -4.88
C ASN A 567 9.23 -38.03 -6.29
N LYS A 568 9.89 -36.89 -6.52
CA LYS A 568 10.38 -36.50 -7.85
C LYS A 568 11.37 -37.52 -8.42
N ALA A 569 12.29 -38.02 -7.59
CA ALA A 569 13.28 -39.02 -8.00
C ALA A 569 12.66 -40.33 -8.52
N LEU A 570 11.51 -40.77 -7.98
CA LEU A 570 10.81 -41.95 -8.48
C LEU A 570 10.08 -41.71 -9.82
N PHE A 571 9.67 -40.46 -10.08
CA PHE A 571 9.14 -40.05 -11.39
C PHE A 571 10.26 -39.97 -12.44
N ASP A 572 11.39 -39.35 -12.09
CA ASP A 572 12.57 -39.22 -12.95
C ASP A 572 13.15 -40.59 -13.33
N GLU A 573 13.31 -41.50 -12.36
CA GLU A 573 13.83 -42.86 -12.61
C GLU A 573 12.90 -43.68 -13.53
N ALA A 574 11.59 -43.43 -13.45
CA ALA A 574 10.59 -44.07 -14.30
C ALA A 574 10.39 -43.35 -15.66
N GLY A 575 10.97 -42.16 -15.85
CA GLY A 575 10.71 -41.31 -17.02
C GLY A 575 9.26 -40.81 -17.11
N VAL A 576 8.54 -40.78 -16.00
CA VAL A 576 7.13 -40.38 -15.93
C VAL A 576 7.05 -38.87 -15.71
N PRO A 577 6.36 -38.08 -16.56
CA PRO A 577 6.16 -36.66 -16.30
C PRO A 577 5.42 -36.44 -14.99
N TYR A 578 5.86 -35.44 -14.20
CA TYR A 578 5.21 -35.03 -12.95
C TYR A 578 3.69 -34.79 -13.14
N PRO A 579 2.86 -34.94 -12.09
CA PRO A 579 1.50 -34.42 -12.12
C PRO A 579 1.53 -32.88 -12.18
N GLN A 580 0.45 -32.28 -12.67
CA GLN A 580 0.28 -30.85 -12.85
C GLN A 580 -1.17 -30.49 -12.47
N ASP A 581 -1.45 -29.22 -12.21
CA ASP A 581 -2.81 -28.78 -11.93
C ASP A 581 -3.79 -29.12 -13.06
N GLY A 582 -5.06 -29.36 -12.72
CA GLY A 582 -6.11 -29.77 -13.67
C GLY A 582 -6.05 -31.22 -14.17
N TRP A 583 -5.09 -32.04 -13.70
CA TRP A 583 -5.02 -33.49 -13.96
C TRP A 583 -6.25 -34.28 -13.46
N THR A 584 -6.53 -35.42 -14.09
CA THR A 584 -7.72 -36.25 -13.83
C THR A 584 -7.41 -37.55 -13.08
N TRP A 585 -8.44 -38.21 -12.56
CA TRP A 585 -8.30 -39.55 -11.97
C TRP A 585 -7.78 -40.62 -12.96
N ASP A 586 -7.99 -40.44 -14.27
CA ASP A 586 -7.39 -41.30 -15.30
C ASP A 586 -5.87 -41.02 -15.44
N ASP A 587 -5.45 -39.74 -15.45
CA ASP A 587 -4.03 -39.36 -15.46
C ASP A 587 -3.30 -39.89 -14.21
N PHE A 588 -3.97 -39.80 -13.06
CA PHE A 588 -3.51 -40.37 -11.79
C PHE A 588 -3.33 -41.88 -11.90
N LEU A 589 -4.31 -42.63 -12.42
CA LEU A 589 -4.21 -44.07 -12.55
C LEU A 589 -3.09 -44.49 -13.52
N VAL A 590 -2.92 -43.78 -14.64
CA VAL A 590 -1.81 -44.00 -15.58
C VAL A 590 -0.46 -43.78 -14.91
N LYS A 591 -0.28 -42.69 -14.15
CA LYS A 591 0.95 -42.41 -13.40
C LYS A 591 1.18 -43.46 -12.31
N ALA A 592 0.17 -43.75 -11.47
CA ALA A 592 0.27 -44.73 -10.38
C ALA A 592 0.66 -46.13 -10.91
N ARG A 593 0.06 -46.59 -12.02
CA ARG A 593 0.45 -47.87 -12.65
C ARG A 593 1.87 -47.85 -13.21
N SER A 594 2.29 -46.73 -13.80
CA SER A 594 3.67 -46.58 -14.33
C SER A 594 4.73 -46.55 -13.22
N LEU A 595 4.34 -46.16 -12.01
CA LEU A 595 5.19 -46.01 -10.83
C LEU A 595 5.12 -47.21 -9.86
N THR A 596 4.27 -48.19 -10.15
CA THR A 596 4.11 -49.42 -9.35
C THR A 596 5.01 -50.52 -9.92
N ARG A 597 5.90 -51.09 -9.10
CA ARG A 597 6.91 -52.06 -9.56
C ARG A 597 7.43 -52.99 -8.46
N GLY A 598 7.81 -54.20 -8.85
CA GLY A 598 8.31 -55.23 -7.93
C GLY A 598 7.20 -55.94 -7.16
N GLU A 599 7.59 -56.91 -6.33
CA GLU A 599 6.69 -57.85 -5.66
C GLU A 599 7.05 -58.04 -4.17
N GLY A 600 6.09 -58.49 -3.38
CA GLY A 600 6.26 -58.85 -1.97
C GLY A 600 6.78 -57.69 -1.09
N GLU A 601 7.59 -58.02 -0.09
CA GLU A 601 8.13 -57.04 0.88
C GLU A 601 8.89 -55.86 0.25
N LYS A 602 9.36 -55.99 -1.00
CA LYS A 602 10.13 -54.96 -1.72
C LYS A 602 9.32 -54.17 -2.75
N LYS A 603 8.02 -54.46 -2.92
CA LYS A 603 7.15 -53.75 -3.86
C LYS A 603 7.19 -52.24 -3.64
N GLN A 604 7.23 -51.49 -4.73
CA GLN A 604 7.02 -50.04 -4.79
C GLN A 604 5.58 -49.79 -5.25
N TYR A 605 4.88 -48.93 -4.53
CA TYR A 605 3.50 -48.53 -4.81
C TYR A 605 3.47 -47.17 -5.50
N GLY A 606 2.65 -47.05 -6.54
CA GLY A 606 2.41 -45.79 -7.23
C GLY A 606 1.62 -44.79 -6.39
N PHE A 607 0.79 -45.27 -5.46
CA PHE A 607 -0.02 -44.46 -4.56
C PHE A 607 -0.04 -45.01 -3.12
N LEU A 608 -0.23 -44.12 -2.14
CA LEU A 608 -0.62 -44.45 -0.78
C LEU A 608 -1.68 -43.45 -0.30
N SER A 609 -2.86 -43.96 0.05
CA SER A 609 -3.84 -43.20 0.84
C SER A 609 -3.32 -43.15 2.28
N TRP A 610 -2.74 -42.01 2.68
CA TRP A 610 -1.90 -41.93 3.89
C TRP A 610 -2.57 -41.19 5.04
N PHE A 611 -2.96 -39.92 4.85
CA PHE A 611 -3.42 -39.10 5.96
C PHE A 611 -4.81 -39.49 6.50
N TRP A 612 -5.78 -39.78 5.64
CA TRP A 612 -7.14 -40.10 6.08
C TRP A 612 -7.87 -41.00 5.05
N PRO A 613 -7.73 -42.34 5.14
CA PRO A 613 -8.12 -43.22 4.02
C PRO A 613 -9.59 -43.24 3.63
N ILE A 614 -10.53 -43.10 4.58
CA ILE A 614 -11.95 -42.93 4.26
C ILE A 614 -12.26 -41.52 3.70
N GLY A 615 -11.46 -40.52 4.09
CA GLY A 615 -11.56 -39.16 3.54
C GLY A 615 -11.20 -39.08 2.07
N ASP A 616 -10.14 -39.78 1.65
CA ASP A 616 -9.74 -39.87 0.24
C ASP A 616 -10.85 -40.49 -0.62
N VAL A 617 -11.58 -41.48 -0.09
CA VAL A 617 -12.79 -42.05 -0.73
C VAL A 617 -13.89 -40.98 -0.84
N LEU A 618 -14.19 -40.22 0.22
CA LEU A 618 -15.20 -39.15 0.18
C LEU A 618 -14.83 -38.04 -0.81
N LEU A 619 -13.55 -37.64 -0.87
CA LEU A 619 -13.02 -36.65 -1.81
C LEU A 619 -13.15 -37.14 -3.26
N TYR A 620 -12.82 -38.41 -3.53
CA TYR A 620 -13.03 -39.04 -4.83
C TYR A 620 -14.51 -39.07 -5.22
N LEU A 621 -15.40 -39.50 -4.33
CA LEU A 621 -16.85 -39.57 -4.58
C LEU A 621 -17.45 -38.20 -4.85
N ALA A 622 -17.10 -37.18 -4.05
CA ALA A 622 -17.47 -35.80 -4.29
C ALA A 622 -16.98 -35.31 -5.68
N GLY A 623 -15.76 -35.71 -6.09
CA GLY A 623 -15.17 -35.37 -7.38
C GLY A 623 -15.85 -36.02 -8.58
N GLN A 624 -16.51 -37.17 -8.38
CA GLN A 624 -17.42 -37.75 -9.36
C GLN A 624 -18.81 -37.08 -9.37
N GLY A 625 -19.10 -36.19 -8.41
CA GLY A 625 -20.40 -35.55 -8.22
C GLY A 625 -21.41 -36.41 -7.46
N LEU A 626 -20.94 -37.34 -6.62
CA LEU A 626 -21.76 -38.27 -5.87
C LEU A 626 -21.88 -37.84 -4.40
N THR A 627 -23.11 -37.70 -3.92
CA THR A 627 -23.44 -37.41 -2.52
C THR A 627 -23.86 -38.70 -1.80
N PRO A 628 -23.15 -39.16 -0.75
CA PRO A 628 -23.50 -40.39 -0.02
C PRO A 628 -24.84 -40.35 0.73
N VAL A 629 -25.31 -39.15 1.12
CA VAL A 629 -26.52 -38.93 1.91
C VAL A 629 -27.14 -37.56 1.62
N ASP A 630 -28.46 -37.51 1.44
CA ASP A 630 -29.25 -36.28 1.38
C ASP A 630 -29.80 -35.95 2.78
N VAL A 631 -29.49 -34.76 3.29
CA VAL A 631 -29.95 -34.24 4.59
C VAL A 631 -31.06 -33.19 4.45
N ALA A 632 -31.51 -32.88 3.24
CA ALA A 632 -32.70 -32.06 3.02
C ALA A 632 -34.00 -32.82 3.37
N THR A 633 -33.93 -34.14 3.47
CA THR A 633 -35.01 -35.00 3.96
C THR A 633 -34.92 -35.23 5.47
N SER A 634 -36.05 -35.51 6.11
CA SER A 634 -36.09 -35.95 7.50
C SER A 634 -36.93 -37.24 7.62
N PRO A 635 -36.31 -38.40 7.94
CA PRO A 635 -34.87 -38.63 8.17
C PRO A 635 -34.01 -38.40 6.91
N PRO A 636 -32.67 -38.28 7.05
CA PRO A 636 -31.74 -38.27 5.92
C PRO A 636 -31.87 -39.53 5.05
N VAL A 637 -31.66 -39.38 3.74
CA VAL A 637 -31.73 -40.48 2.77
C VAL A 637 -30.33 -40.82 2.26
N PHE A 638 -29.83 -41.99 2.67
CA PHE A 638 -28.58 -42.54 2.19
C PHE A 638 -28.69 -43.04 0.74
N SER A 639 -27.60 -42.98 -0.02
CA SER A 639 -27.53 -43.35 -1.45
C SER A 639 -26.34 -44.27 -1.77
N LEU A 640 -25.97 -45.11 -0.80
CA LEU A 640 -24.75 -45.92 -0.79
C LEU A 640 -24.77 -47.06 -1.81
N ASN A 641 -25.93 -47.65 -2.10
CA ASN A 641 -26.07 -48.78 -3.02
C ASN A 641 -26.46 -48.39 -4.46
N THR A 642 -26.47 -47.10 -4.82
CA THR A 642 -26.81 -46.66 -6.18
C THR A 642 -25.81 -47.16 -7.22
N GLU A 643 -26.23 -47.43 -8.45
CA GLU A 643 -25.35 -47.92 -9.53
C GLU A 643 -24.14 -47.01 -9.79
N ALA A 644 -24.28 -45.70 -9.57
CA ALA A 644 -23.18 -44.75 -9.65
C ALA A 644 -22.19 -44.93 -8.48
N MET A 645 -22.67 -45.06 -7.24
CA MET A 645 -21.84 -45.32 -6.07
C MET A 645 -21.13 -46.67 -6.16
N LYS A 646 -21.85 -47.74 -6.55
CA LYS A 646 -21.28 -49.07 -6.83
C LYS A 646 -20.19 -49.03 -7.90
N THR A 647 -20.37 -48.22 -8.94
CA THR A 647 -19.37 -48.09 -10.01
C THR A 647 -18.13 -47.32 -9.55
N ALA A 648 -18.32 -46.21 -8.83
CA ALA A 648 -17.22 -45.43 -8.27
C ALA A 648 -16.43 -46.23 -7.22
N LEU A 649 -17.10 -46.93 -6.30
CA LEU A 649 -16.41 -47.72 -5.28
C LEU A 649 -15.69 -48.94 -5.86
N ARG A 650 -16.24 -49.60 -6.90
CA ARG A 650 -15.51 -50.66 -7.63
C ARG A 650 -14.23 -50.14 -8.28
N TRP A 651 -14.24 -48.93 -8.85
CA TRP A 651 -13.02 -48.30 -9.39
C TRP A 651 -12.00 -48.01 -8.29
N TRP A 652 -12.43 -47.51 -7.13
CA TRP A 652 -11.53 -47.27 -5.99
C TRP A 652 -10.94 -48.58 -5.45
N VAL A 653 -11.75 -49.64 -5.33
CA VAL A 653 -11.31 -50.96 -4.87
C VAL A 653 -10.31 -51.60 -5.85
N ALA A 654 -10.48 -51.37 -7.15
CA ALA A 654 -9.56 -51.87 -8.19
C ALA A 654 -8.14 -51.28 -8.11
N LEU A 655 -7.93 -50.13 -7.43
CA LEU A 655 -6.60 -49.58 -7.12
C LEU A 655 -5.75 -50.57 -6.30
N ASP A 656 -6.40 -51.37 -5.46
CA ASP A 656 -5.81 -52.50 -4.72
C ASP A 656 -5.97 -53.79 -5.55
N THR A 657 -7.20 -54.19 -5.85
CA THR A 657 -7.50 -55.58 -6.25
C THR A 657 -7.29 -55.95 -7.72
N GLU A 658 -7.16 -54.98 -8.64
CA GLU A 658 -6.89 -55.24 -10.07
C GLU A 658 -5.55 -54.65 -10.53
N TRP A 659 -5.22 -53.43 -10.09
CA TRP A 659 -4.04 -52.70 -10.53
C TRP A 659 -2.91 -52.70 -9.50
N GLU A 660 -3.22 -53.09 -8.26
CA GLU A 660 -2.30 -53.19 -7.12
C GLU A 660 -1.37 -51.98 -6.91
N VAL A 661 -1.84 -50.77 -7.23
CA VAL A 661 -1.03 -49.53 -7.21
C VAL A 661 -0.85 -48.93 -5.82
N MET A 662 -1.64 -49.39 -4.85
CA MET A 662 -1.56 -49.04 -3.44
C MET A 662 -1.52 -50.31 -2.55
N PRO A 663 -1.16 -50.20 -1.26
CA PRO A 663 -1.22 -51.34 -0.35
C PRO A 663 -2.65 -51.86 -0.12
N PRO A 664 -2.80 -53.09 0.41
CA PRO A 664 -4.12 -53.69 0.67
C PRO A 664 -5.04 -52.79 1.49
N LEU A 665 -6.30 -52.68 1.08
CA LEU A 665 -7.33 -51.85 1.73
C LEU A 665 -7.43 -52.15 3.23
N GLY A 666 -7.32 -53.43 3.63
CA GLY A 666 -7.35 -53.84 5.03
C GLY A 666 -6.21 -53.29 5.89
N ASP A 667 -5.00 -53.15 5.32
CA ASP A 667 -3.85 -52.56 6.02
C ASP A 667 -4.00 -51.03 6.14
N MET A 668 -4.55 -50.37 5.11
CA MET A 668 -4.83 -48.93 5.16
C MET A 668 -5.93 -48.60 6.18
N LEU A 669 -7.04 -49.34 6.16
CA LEU A 669 -8.19 -49.13 7.07
C LEU A 669 -7.91 -49.51 8.53
N SER A 670 -6.81 -50.22 8.80
CA SER A 670 -6.35 -50.56 10.16
C SER A 670 -5.20 -49.68 10.65
N TRP A 671 -4.79 -48.67 9.88
CA TRP A 671 -3.58 -47.85 10.13
C TRP A 671 -2.29 -48.69 10.28
N ASN A 672 -2.29 -49.90 9.69
CA ASN A 672 -1.22 -50.89 9.78
C ASN A 672 -0.22 -50.80 8.61
N THR A 673 -0.25 -49.70 7.84
CA THR A 673 0.68 -49.33 6.76
C THR A 673 2.11 -48.98 7.24
N GLY A 674 2.51 -49.57 8.37
CA GLY A 674 3.68 -49.22 9.16
C GLY A 674 4.96 -49.14 8.34
N ASN A 675 5.60 -47.97 8.39
CA ASN A 675 6.86 -47.65 7.73
C ASN A 675 6.89 -47.79 6.20
N ILE A 676 5.74 -47.92 5.51
CA ILE A 676 5.72 -47.98 4.04
C ILE A 676 6.21 -46.66 3.41
N LEU A 677 5.63 -45.52 3.82
CA LEU A 677 6.10 -44.19 3.38
C LEU A 677 7.56 -43.92 3.81
N PRO A 678 7.98 -44.10 5.09
CA PRO A 678 9.38 -44.03 5.51
C PRO A 678 10.37 -44.93 4.74
N SER A 679 9.91 -46.02 4.12
CA SER A 679 10.79 -46.90 3.33
C SER A 679 11.15 -46.35 1.95
N GLY A 680 10.61 -45.18 1.56
CA GLY A 680 10.91 -44.52 0.28
C GLY A 680 10.29 -45.20 -0.95
N ARG A 681 9.39 -46.16 -0.77
CA ARG A 681 8.79 -47.01 -1.83
C ARG A 681 7.39 -46.58 -2.25
N VAL A 682 7.08 -45.30 -2.09
CA VAL A 682 5.79 -44.71 -2.44
C VAL A 682 6.05 -43.53 -3.38
N ALA A 683 5.44 -43.55 -4.56
CA ALA A 683 5.66 -42.50 -5.56
C ALA A 683 4.74 -41.28 -5.38
N MET A 684 3.49 -41.50 -4.95
CA MET A 684 2.50 -40.46 -4.64
C MET A 684 1.73 -40.79 -3.36
N TRP A 685 1.35 -39.80 -2.56
CA TRP A 685 0.49 -40.00 -1.37
C TRP A 685 -0.31 -38.76 -0.97
N THR A 686 -1.38 -38.97 -0.18
CA THR A 686 -2.23 -37.90 0.37
C THR A 686 -1.76 -37.44 1.75
N ASP A 687 -1.49 -36.14 1.93
CA ASP A 687 -1.05 -35.57 3.22
C ASP A 687 -1.45 -34.09 3.38
N LEU A 688 -1.32 -33.56 4.60
CA LEU A 688 -1.60 -32.17 4.95
C LEU A 688 -0.53 -31.21 4.40
N ILE A 689 -0.93 -30.06 3.83
CA ILE A 689 0.02 -28.99 3.52
C ILE A 689 0.59 -28.38 4.81
N SER A 690 -0.21 -28.25 5.87
CA SER A 690 0.14 -27.56 7.12
C SER A 690 1.17 -28.28 8.00
N THR A 691 1.09 -29.60 8.11
CA THR A 691 2.05 -30.39 8.91
C THR A 691 3.21 -30.92 8.07
N ARG A 692 2.96 -31.39 6.83
CA ARG A 692 3.95 -32.09 5.99
C ARG A 692 4.56 -33.29 6.73
N ASN A 693 3.71 -34.20 7.21
CA ASN A 693 4.08 -35.33 8.08
C ASN A 693 5.22 -36.18 7.48
N TYR A 694 5.31 -36.26 6.15
CA TYR A 694 6.42 -36.92 5.45
C TYR A 694 7.83 -36.43 5.87
N ARG A 695 7.97 -35.20 6.39
CA ARG A 695 9.25 -34.64 6.87
C ARG A 695 9.80 -35.28 8.14
N GLU A 696 9.01 -36.07 8.87
CA GLU A 696 9.54 -36.92 9.94
C GLU A 696 10.37 -38.09 9.41
N PHE A 697 10.25 -38.41 8.12
CA PHE A 697 10.71 -39.67 7.53
C PHE A 697 11.65 -39.52 6.33
N TYR A 698 11.57 -38.42 5.58
CA TYR A 698 12.48 -38.08 4.48
C TYR A 698 13.49 -37.01 4.91
N SER A 699 14.76 -37.15 4.51
CA SER A 699 15.75 -36.07 4.67
C SER A 699 15.48 -34.92 3.70
N GLU A 700 16.03 -33.74 4.01
CA GLU A 700 15.85 -32.53 3.17
C GLU A 700 16.42 -32.68 1.76
N ASP A 701 17.33 -33.63 1.54
CA ASP A 701 17.89 -33.98 0.22
C ASP A 701 16.89 -34.68 -0.73
N VAL A 702 15.74 -35.15 -0.23
CA VAL A 702 14.73 -35.85 -1.04
C VAL A 702 13.71 -34.85 -1.57
N GLU A 703 13.80 -34.53 -2.86
CA GLU A 703 12.84 -33.64 -3.52
C GLU A 703 11.43 -34.24 -3.60
N ILE A 704 10.55 -33.74 -2.74
CA ILE A 704 9.11 -34.02 -2.76
C ILE A 704 8.37 -32.85 -3.40
N GLY A 705 7.65 -33.12 -4.49
CA GLY A 705 6.70 -32.19 -5.09
C GLY A 705 5.31 -32.28 -4.48
N ILE A 706 4.47 -31.31 -4.79
CA ILE A 706 3.08 -31.18 -4.33
C ILE A 706 2.19 -30.79 -5.51
N VAL A 707 0.95 -31.27 -5.55
CA VAL A 707 -0.07 -30.93 -6.56
C VAL A 707 -1.48 -31.03 -5.95
N PRO A 708 -2.47 -30.24 -6.40
CA PRO A 708 -3.88 -30.45 -6.05
C PRO A 708 -4.37 -31.88 -6.35
N LEU A 709 -5.48 -32.28 -5.72
CA LEU A 709 -6.12 -33.57 -5.97
C LEU A 709 -6.52 -33.74 -7.45
N PRO A 710 -6.52 -34.97 -8.00
CA PRO A 710 -7.05 -35.20 -9.34
C PRO A 710 -8.55 -34.86 -9.38
N ARG A 711 -9.00 -34.22 -10.46
CA ARG A 711 -10.43 -33.89 -10.65
C ARG A 711 -11.20 -35.02 -11.33
N GLY A 712 -12.48 -35.14 -11.01
CA GLY A 712 -13.44 -36.01 -11.71
C GLY A 712 -14.32 -35.19 -12.66
N THR A 713 -15.64 -35.35 -12.53
CA THR A 713 -16.62 -34.43 -13.13
C THR A 713 -16.59 -33.04 -12.49
N ARG A 714 -16.05 -32.95 -11.27
CA ARG A 714 -15.77 -31.74 -10.50
C ARG A 714 -14.36 -31.80 -9.87
N SER A 715 -13.82 -30.64 -9.57
CA SER A 715 -12.67 -30.46 -8.69
C SER A 715 -13.11 -30.41 -7.23
N VAL A 716 -12.27 -30.89 -6.31
CA VAL A 716 -12.59 -30.97 -4.87
C VAL A 716 -11.38 -30.60 -4.05
N ALA A 717 -11.61 -29.84 -2.98
CA ALA A 717 -10.66 -29.60 -1.90
C ALA A 717 -11.28 -29.95 -0.54
N ARG A 718 -10.44 -30.00 0.48
CA ARG A 718 -10.85 -29.89 1.88
C ARG A 718 -10.13 -28.71 2.51
N MET A 719 -10.87 -27.70 2.94
CA MET A 719 -10.34 -26.45 3.46
C MET A 719 -10.96 -26.10 4.81
N ALA A 720 -10.15 -26.16 5.87
CA ALA A 720 -10.52 -25.80 7.23
C ALA A 720 -9.84 -24.48 7.63
N GLY A 721 -10.59 -23.54 8.19
CA GLY A 721 -10.02 -22.31 8.75
C GLY A 721 -9.51 -22.50 10.18
N GLN A 722 -8.35 -21.92 10.54
CA GLN A 722 -8.09 -21.59 11.94
C GLN A 722 -8.64 -20.19 12.22
N VAL A 723 -9.44 -20.09 13.27
CA VAL A 723 -10.14 -18.87 13.66
C VAL A 723 -9.50 -18.34 14.93
N ILE A 724 -9.27 -17.03 14.99
CA ILE A 724 -8.81 -16.34 16.19
C ILE A 724 -10.00 -15.72 16.94
N TYR A 725 -10.07 -16.02 18.23
CA TYR A 725 -11.14 -15.62 19.13
C TYR A 725 -10.59 -14.75 20.26
N ILE A 726 -11.34 -13.74 20.68
CA ILE A 726 -11.10 -12.99 21.92
C ILE A 726 -12.06 -13.56 22.98
N SER A 727 -11.56 -13.83 24.19
CA SER A 727 -12.39 -14.32 25.30
C SER A 727 -13.33 -13.23 25.82
N ALA A 728 -14.60 -13.56 26.05
CA ALA A 728 -15.54 -12.67 26.75
C ALA A 728 -15.12 -12.35 28.20
N ASN A 729 -14.16 -13.11 28.76
CA ASN A 729 -13.64 -12.90 30.11
C ASN A 729 -12.40 -11.97 30.16
N THR A 730 -11.84 -11.54 29.02
CA THR A 730 -10.64 -10.68 29.05
C THR A 730 -10.92 -9.31 29.66
N LYS A 731 -9.92 -8.77 30.37
CA LYS A 731 -9.93 -7.40 30.89
C LYS A 731 -9.29 -6.40 29.93
N HIS A 732 -8.78 -6.90 28.80
CA HIS A 732 -7.92 -6.17 27.86
C HIS A 732 -8.41 -6.31 26.41
N PRO A 733 -9.72 -6.12 26.11
CA PRO A 733 -10.28 -6.47 24.81
C PRO A 733 -9.75 -5.58 23.66
N ARG A 734 -9.27 -4.36 23.96
CA ARG A 734 -8.65 -3.47 22.97
C ARG A 734 -7.26 -3.95 22.57
N GLU A 735 -6.45 -4.28 23.57
CA GLU A 735 -5.11 -4.83 23.39
C GLU A 735 -5.17 -6.21 22.71
N CYS A 736 -6.20 -7.01 23.02
CA CYS A 736 -6.52 -8.24 22.31
C CYS A 736 -6.88 -8.01 20.84
N TRP A 737 -7.71 -7.00 20.53
CA TRP A 737 -8.05 -6.67 19.15
C TRP A 737 -6.84 -6.18 18.34
N GLN A 738 -5.93 -5.39 18.93
CA GLN A 738 -4.69 -5.00 18.27
C GLN A 738 -3.83 -6.21 17.88
N TRP A 739 -3.72 -7.23 18.77
CA TRP A 739 -3.03 -8.48 18.44
C TRP A 739 -3.75 -9.31 17.37
N VAL A 740 -5.09 -9.41 17.42
CA VAL A 740 -5.90 -10.08 16.38
C VAL A 740 -5.71 -9.41 15.03
N ARG A 741 -5.77 -8.07 14.98
CA ARG A 741 -5.54 -7.32 13.75
C ARG A 741 -4.12 -7.51 13.23
N TYR A 742 -3.11 -7.38 14.10
CA TYR A 742 -1.71 -7.57 13.71
C TYR A 742 -1.48 -8.93 13.07
N LEU A 743 -1.98 -10.01 13.69
CA LEU A 743 -1.91 -11.36 13.14
C LEU A 743 -2.62 -11.50 11.79
N SER A 744 -3.73 -10.78 11.57
CA SER A 744 -4.47 -10.77 10.29
C SER A 744 -3.79 -9.91 9.21
N ASP A 745 -3.05 -8.85 9.60
CA ASP A 745 -2.32 -7.97 8.69
C ASP A 745 -0.94 -8.57 8.27
N HIS A 746 -0.49 -9.69 8.86
CA HIS A 746 0.80 -10.36 8.59
C HIS A 746 0.65 -11.81 8.12
N LEU A 747 1.66 -12.36 7.43
CA LEU A 747 1.67 -13.76 7.01
C LEU A 747 1.83 -14.71 8.22
N PRO A 748 1.06 -15.81 8.30
CA PRO A 748 1.15 -16.78 9.39
C PRO A 748 2.42 -17.65 9.29
N PRO A 749 2.79 -18.41 10.35
CA PRO A 749 3.95 -19.29 10.31
C PRO A 749 3.87 -20.34 9.18
N ALA A 750 4.90 -20.39 8.32
CA ALA A 750 4.94 -21.30 7.19
C ALA A 750 4.82 -22.79 7.62
N PRO A 751 4.13 -23.65 6.85
CA PRO A 751 3.60 -23.40 5.49
C PRO A 751 2.13 -22.91 5.47
N LEU A 752 1.56 -22.47 6.59
CA LEU A 752 0.15 -22.06 6.64
C LEU A 752 -0.15 -20.93 5.65
N ALA A 753 -1.34 -20.97 5.03
CA ALA A 753 -1.84 -19.89 4.20
C ALA A 753 -2.59 -18.84 5.02
N PRO A 754 -2.51 -17.55 4.65
CA PRO A 754 -3.36 -16.51 5.22
C PRO A 754 -4.83 -16.73 4.87
N ALA A 755 -5.74 -16.30 5.74
CA ALA A 755 -7.18 -16.28 5.44
C ALA A 755 -7.63 -15.09 4.58
N ARG A 756 -6.75 -14.11 4.35
CA ARG A 756 -6.99 -12.99 3.44
C ARG A 756 -6.61 -13.31 2.00
N ILE A 757 -7.52 -13.00 1.08
CA ILE A 757 -7.40 -13.27 -0.35
C ILE A 757 -6.24 -12.45 -0.96
N SER A 758 -6.11 -11.18 -0.59
CA SER A 758 -5.04 -10.28 -1.04
C SER A 758 -3.65 -10.81 -0.68
N GLN A 759 -3.48 -11.31 0.55
CA GLN A 759 -2.24 -11.93 1.02
C GLN A 759 -1.97 -13.26 0.30
N LEU A 760 -3.00 -14.08 0.06
CA LEU A 760 -2.88 -15.37 -0.61
C LEU A 760 -2.39 -15.24 -2.06
N HIS A 761 -2.82 -14.20 -2.79
CA HIS A 761 -2.33 -13.93 -4.16
C HIS A 761 -0.97 -13.20 -4.20
N SER A 762 -0.47 -12.71 -3.06
CA SER A 762 0.74 -11.87 -3.01
C SER A 762 2.02 -12.58 -3.45
N ALA A 763 3.01 -11.80 -3.90
CA ALA A 763 4.37 -12.31 -4.13
C ALA A 763 5.07 -12.68 -2.80
N ALA A 764 4.75 -11.96 -1.71
CA ALA A 764 5.31 -12.24 -0.39
C ALA A 764 4.91 -13.62 0.13
N PHE A 765 3.65 -14.05 -0.05
CA PHE A 765 3.21 -15.39 0.32
C PHE A 765 3.94 -16.48 -0.49
N ARG A 766 4.05 -16.30 -1.81
CA ARG A 766 4.82 -17.19 -2.69
C ARG A 766 6.29 -17.31 -2.27
N GLN A 767 6.93 -16.21 -1.90
CA GLN A 767 8.30 -16.21 -1.37
C GLN A 767 8.40 -16.90 0.01
N HIS A 768 7.36 -16.82 0.84
CA HIS A 768 7.32 -17.34 2.22
C HIS A 768 7.07 -18.85 2.30
N VAL A 769 6.26 -19.42 1.38
CA VAL A 769 5.97 -20.88 1.36
C VAL A 769 6.55 -21.64 0.18
N GLY A 770 6.95 -20.96 -0.90
CA GLY A 770 7.39 -21.54 -2.17
C GLY A 770 6.25 -21.66 -3.19
N GLU A 771 6.58 -21.51 -4.48
CA GLU A 771 5.61 -21.50 -5.59
C GLU A 771 4.72 -22.76 -5.61
N ASP A 772 5.30 -23.97 -5.53
CA ASP A 772 4.55 -25.24 -5.54
C ASP A 772 3.48 -25.29 -4.44
N ILE A 773 3.76 -24.75 -3.25
CA ILE A 773 2.84 -24.73 -2.11
C ILE A 773 1.77 -23.64 -2.29
N ALA A 774 2.16 -22.45 -2.73
CA ALA A 774 1.21 -21.37 -3.01
C ALA A 774 0.25 -21.75 -4.14
N ALA A 775 0.73 -22.41 -5.20
CA ALA A 775 -0.09 -22.96 -6.28
C ALA A 775 -1.07 -24.01 -5.77
N ALA A 776 -0.65 -24.92 -4.88
CA ALA A 776 -1.54 -25.90 -4.26
C ALA A 776 -2.66 -25.25 -3.42
N TYR A 777 -2.34 -24.20 -2.65
CA TYR A 777 -3.33 -23.41 -1.91
C TYR A 777 -4.33 -22.69 -2.82
N LEU A 778 -3.86 -22.08 -3.91
CA LEU A 778 -4.71 -21.36 -4.87
C LEU A 778 -5.60 -22.32 -5.67
N GLY A 779 -5.08 -23.47 -6.09
CA GLY A 779 -5.86 -24.52 -6.78
C GLY A 779 -6.94 -25.11 -5.88
N ALA A 780 -6.66 -25.30 -4.58
CA ALA A 780 -7.66 -25.75 -3.62
C ALA A 780 -8.78 -24.72 -3.40
N LEU A 781 -8.44 -23.41 -3.32
CA LEU A 781 -9.45 -22.34 -3.20
C LEU A 781 -10.33 -22.21 -4.45
N GLY A 782 -9.84 -22.66 -5.61
CA GLY A 782 -10.58 -22.69 -6.88
C GLY A 782 -11.46 -23.92 -7.11
N ALA A 783 -11.58 -24.83 -6.13
CA ALA A 783 -12.32 -26.09 -6.31
C ALA A 783 -13.85 -25.91 -6.36
N ASP A 784 -14.52 -26.73 -7.18
CA ASP A 784 -15.99 -26.74 -7.32
C ASP A 784 -16.72 -27.20 -6.03
N ILE A 785 -16.03 -27.91 -5.14
CA ILE A 785 -16.54 -28.44 -3.87
C ILE A 785 -15.45 -28.29 -2.79
N ASN A 786 -15.79 -27.65 -1.67
CA ASN A 786 -15.06 -27.78 -0.41
C ASN A 786 -15.77 -28.81 0.48
N LEU A 787 -15.13 -29.95 0.77
CA LEU A 787 -15.75 -31.03 1.55
C LEU A 787 -16.11 -30.62 2.98
N ASP A 788 -15.46 -29.59 3.55
CA ASP A 788 -15.78 -29.11 4.90
C ASP A 788 -17.05 -28.24 4.98
N GLU A 789 -17.55 -27.74 3.85
CA GLU A 789 -18.88 -27.13 3.77
C GLU A 789 -20.00 -28.17 3.66
N HIS A 790 -19.64 -29.42 3.32
CA HIS A 790 -20.54 -30.55 3.10
C HIS A 790 -20.49 -31.56 4.28
N GLN A 791 -20.78 -31.07 5.48
CA GLN A 791 -20.76 -31.85 6.73
C GLN A 791 -21.66 -33.11 6.72
N GLU A 792 -22.65 -33.17 5.82
CA GLU A 792 -23.46 -34.36 5.58
C GLU A 792 -22.66 -35.59 5.12
N PHE A 793 -21.59 -35.43 4.32
CA PHE A 793 -20.77 -36.55 3.83
C PHE A 793 -20.19 -37.39 4.96
N TYR A 794 -19.88 -36.76 6.10
CA TYR A 794 -19.32 -37.42 7.28
C TYR A 794 -20.31 -38.40 7.95
N GLN A 795 -21.62 -38.25 7.73
CA GLN A 795 -22.62 -39.19 8.27
C GLN A 795 -22.58 -40.56 7.58
N ALA A 796 -21.99 -40.66 6.38
CA ALA A 796 -21.83 -41.91 5.65
C ALA A 796 -20.57 -42.70 6.05
N ILE A 797 -19.61 -42.08 6.78
CA ILE A 797 -18.33 -42.69 7.17
C ILE A 797 -18.51 -44.07 7.84
N PRO A 798 -19.36 -44.25 8.87
CA PRO A 798 -19.43 -45.52 9.59
C PRO A 798 -19.86 -46.68 8.69
N TYR A 799 -20.82 -46.44 7.79
CA TYR A 799 -21.35 -47.45 6.87
C TYR A 799 -20.37 -47.75 5.72
N LEU A 800 -19.71 -46.71 5.18
CA LEU A 800 -18.70 -46.87 4.14
C LEU A 800 -17.43 -47.56 4.66
N GLU A 801 -16.98 -47.27 5.89
CA GLU A 801 -15.89 -48.02 6.52
C GLU A 801 -16.24 -49.50 6.70
N THR A 802 -17.44 -49.82 7.19
CA THR A 802 -17.88 -51.22 7.35
C THR A 802 -17.96 -51.95 6.01
N ALA A 803 -18.49 -51.31 4.96
CA ALA A 803 -18.46 -51.86 3.59
C ALA A 803 -17.02 -52.12 3.12
N LEU A 804 -16.13 -51.15 3.27
CA LEU A 804 -14.72 -51.27 2.85
C LEU A 804 -13.95 -52.34 3.64
N ARG A 805 -14.22 -52.50 4.95
CA ARG A 805 -13.66 -53.57 5.79
C ARG A 805 -14.17 -54.96 5.37
N ALA A 806 -15.44 -55.07 4.99
CA ALA A 806 -16.00 -56.30 4.43
C ALA A 806 -15.38 -56.64 3.06
N ILE A 807 -15.26 -55.66 2.16
CA ILE A 807 -14.61 -55.81 0.85
C ILE A 807 -13.15 -56.24 1.00
N ALA A 808 -12.39 -55.59 1.89
CA ALA A 808 -11.02 -55.99 2.22
C ALA A 808 -10.90 -57.39 2.84
N SER A 809 -12.00 -57.92 3.38
CA SER A 809 -12.11 -59.31 3.88
C SER A 809 -12.61 -60.30 2.82
N GLY A 810 -12.80 -59.86 1.56
CA GLY A 810 -13.23 -60.69 0.43
C GLY A 810 -14.72 -60.66 0.11
N ALA A 811 -15.49 -59.70 0.65
CA ALA A 811 -16.88 -59.48 0.24
C ALA A 811 -16.99 -58.82 -1.14
N ASP A 812 -18.09 -59.09 -1.85
CA ASP A 812 -18.42 -58.40 -3.09
C ASP A 812 -18.85 -56.95 -2.83
N VAL A 813 -18.47 -56.03 -3.74
CA VAL A 813 -18.66 -54.57 -3.55
C VAL A 813 -20.14 -54.18 -3.59
N ASP A 814 -20.95 -54.81 -4.45
CA ASP A 814 -22.38 -54.53 -4.53
C ASP A 814 -23.08 -55.04 -3.27
N GLN A 815 -22.73 -56.24 -2.79
CA GLN A 815 -23.27 -56.82 -1.55
C GLN A 815 -22.90 -55.99 -0.31
N ALA A 816 -21.66 -55.52 -0.21
CA ALA A 816 -21.20 -54.70 0.90
C ALA A 816 -21.90 -53.33 0.96
N LEU A 817 -22.20 -52.73 -0.21
CA LEU A 817 -22.96 -51.48 -0.27
C LEU A 817 -24.47 -51.68 -0.03
N GLU A 818 -25.04 -52.81 -0.43
CA GLU A 818 -26.43 -53.19 -0.10
C GLU A 818 -26.62 -53.52 1.40
N GLU A 819 -25.56 -53.97 2.09
CA GLU A 819 -25.52 -54.09 3.54
C GLU A 819 -25.44 -52.70 4.21
N ALA A 820 -24.47 -51.88 3.81
CA ALA A 820 -24.25 -50.54 4.36
C ALA A 820 -25.46 -49.61 4.20
N GLN A 821 -26.14 -49.63 3.05
CA GLN A 821 -27.39 -48.90 2.83
C GLN A 821 -28.47 -49.35 3.83
N ARG A 822 -28.61 -50.65 4.07
CA ARG A 822 -29.65 -51.20 4.96
C ARG A 822 -29.41 -50.82 6.41
N GLN A 823 -28.16 -50.87 6.87
CA GLN A 823 -27.78 -50.44 8.22
C GLN A 823 -28.09 -48.96 8.43
N ALA A 824 -27.77 -48.13 7.43
CA ALA A 824 -28.05 -46.69 7.46
C ALA A 824 -29.56 -46.37 7.44
N GLU A 825 -30.36 -47.10 6.66
CA GLU A 825 -31.83 -47.00 6.66
C GLU A 825 -32.47 -47.49 7.97
N ALA A 826 -31.88 -48.50 8.62
CA ALA A 826 -32.34 -49.01 9.91
C ALA A 826 -31.95 -48.11 11.10
N GLY A 827 -30.98 -47.22 10.93
CA GLY A 827 -30.37 -46.45 12.02
C GLY A 827 -29.55 -47.34 12.97
N GLU A 828 -29.09 -48.49 12.50
CA GLU A 828 -28.28 -49.42 13.26
C GLU A 828 -26.82 -48.91 13.30
N PRO A 829 -26.19 -48.77 14.48
CA PRO A 829 -24.75 -48.53 14.53
C PRO A 829 -24.02 -49.76 13.95
N PRO A 830 -22.98 -49.59 13.12
CA PRO A 830 -22.19 -50.73 12.64
C PRO A 830 -21.51 -51.47 13.80
N GLU A 831 -21.38 -52.80 13.65
CA GLU A 831 -20.74 -53.71 14.62
C GLU A 831 -19.19 -53.62 14.64
#